data_AF-V7ADF7-F1
#
_entry.id   AF-V7ADF7-F1
#
_cell.length_a   1.000
_cell.length_b   1.000
_cell.length_c   1.000
_cell.angle_alpha   90.00
_cell.angle_beta   90.00
_cell.angle_gamma   90.00
#
_symmetry.space_group_name_H-M   'P 1'
#
loop_
_entity.id
_entity.type
_entity.pdbx_description
1 polymer ?
#
loop_
_entity_poly.entity_id
_entity_poly.type
_entity_poly.pdbx_seq_one_letter_code
_entity_poly.pdbx_strand_id
1 'polypeptide(L)'
;MADISSVDASLWWDSFTVLLAELENSSMSSDLPPNLTKKLKDNHAWFVDTLSRFKPPNQSSKQALNSKTLKIGSHQLSVQPHLKDKALQISSILLLDEVQSYIFVERSVKHNDAAADSMSPEFLHMMLIQYYKERQCLLKCIRWILMHAIHNGPVSEDNTMKEEARKLFHDGLESKLILFFENLLSCSYPEQMDVELFTLWAEETLIEDNLVLDILFLAYYDSFCTCSGEIWKKFGSLYKGILAGDYNLGKLAITTETQQLSYHAKVQLLLILIENLNLENVLQMVHDEVPYRKGVSTFSMTDVQEMDALVSTFNAFEMNEAGPLVLAWAVFLYLLLTLLEKDENNELMEIDHISYVRQAFEAGSLRYCLEILECDILKDYDGPMSGYRGVLRTFISAFIASYEINLQPDDGNPTLILDILCKIYRGEESLCIQFWDKESFIDGPIRSLLCNLESEFPFRSIELVRLLSSLSEGTWPAECVYNFLNRSVGISSLFEINSDSQIVEAQQPVRVPGVEGFFIPAGTHGRILRVVGENTALVRWEYSSSGMFVLLLHLAQEMYLDNKDEVAFTLDLLSRLVSFNTGICFAVMDISNSLQFDAVDLMNEQVEKRVWVVEIVCNLIKKLPLNSSGAVLMSMGIKILAIMLICSPSIVATATLKANLFDMTLQTPVFNVGSNGLSSGSWLLSCKLARMLLIDCEQSSNDCPLAISVLDFTIQLVETGVEHDDLLALIIFSLQYVLVNHEYWKYKMKHIRWKITLK
;
A
#
# COMPACT_ATOMS: atom_id res chain seq x y z
N MET A 1 -59.09 8.12 -27.48
CA MET A 1 -58.64 6.75 -27.14
C MET A 1 -57.22 6.90 -26.61
N ALA A 2 -56.97 6.46 -25.39
CA ALA A 2 -55.78 6.81 -24.61
C ALA A 2 -54.51 6.21 -25.24
N ASP A 3 -53.60 7.07 -25.70
CA ASP A 3 -52.31 6.74 -26.31
C ASP A 3 -51.24 6.54 -25.22
N ILE A 4 -51.59 5.74 -24.20
CA ILE A 4 -50.78 5.48 -23.01
C ILE A 4 -50.42 4.00 -22.98
N SER A 5 -49.12 3.69 -22.94
CA SER A 5 -48.63 2.33 -22.70
C SER A 5 -48.01 2.23 -21.29
N SER A 6 -48.14 1.05 -20.67
CA SER A 6 -47.57 0.77 -19.34
C SER A 6 -46.51 -0.31 -19.48
N VAL A 7 -45.38 -0.11 -18.84
CA VAL A 7 -44.26 -1.07 -18.80
C VAL A 7 -43.82 -1.33 -17.36
N ASP A 8 -42.93 -2.30 -17.19
CA ASP A 8 -42.41 -2.76 -15.90
C ASP A 8 -41.69 -1.62 -15.14
N ALA A 9 -41.99 -1.47 -13.85
CA ALA A 9 -41.40 -0.45 -12.99
C ALA A 9 -39.88 -0.61 -12.83
N SER A 10 -39.35 -1.83 -12.95
CA SER A 10 -37.91 -2.13 -12.87
C SER A 10 -37.09 -1.56 -14.02
N LEU A 11 -37.72 -1.01 -15.07
CA LEU A 11 -37.02 -0.28 -16.15
C LEU A 11 -36.60 1.13 -15.73
N TRP A 12 -37.11 1.65 -14.60
CA TRP A 12 -36.73 2.95 -14.07
C TRP A 12 -35.63 2.83 -13.00
N TRP A 13 -34.67 3.76 -13.03
CA TRP A 13 -33.67 3.97 -11.97
C TRP A 13 -33.43 5.45 -11.77
N ASP A 14 -33.06 5.88 -10.57
CA ASP A 14 -32.53 7.22 -10.34
C ASP A 14 -31.01 7.24 -10.59
N SER A 15 -30.40 8.40 -10.86
CA SER A 15 -28.98 8.46 -11.22
C SER A 15 -28.08 7.98 -10.09
N PHE A 16 -27.30 6.94 -10.35
CA PHE A 16 -26.33 6.40 -9.39
C PHE A 16 -25.12 7.32 -9.25
N THR A 17 -24.82 8.13 -10.26
CA THR A 17 -23.79 9.17 -10.14
C THR A 17 -24.13 10.19 -9.07
N VAL A 18 -25.41 10.59 -8.98
CA VAL A 18 -25.87 11.51 -7.93
C VAL A 18 -25.89 10.81 -6.57
N LEU A 19 -26.35 9.56 -6.52
CA LEU A 19 -26.36 8.78 -5.27
C LEU A 19 -24.95 8.59 -4.72
N LEU A 20 -23.98 8.22 -5.56
CA LEU A 20 -22.59 8.06 -5.16
C LEU A 20 -22.01 9.36 -4.62
N ALA A 21 -22.23 10.48 -5.30
CA ALA A 21 -21.77 11.79 -4.83
C ALA A 21 -22.39 12.16 -3.47
N GLU A 22 -23.67 11.85 -3.23
CA GLU A 22 -24.29 12.05 -1.92
C GLU A 22 -23.68 11.15 -0.83
N LEU A 23 -23.31 9.91 -1.17
CA LEU A 23 -22.64 8.97 -0.26
C LEU A 23 -21.21 9.42 0.07
N GLU A 24 -20.41 9.78 -0.93
CA GLU A 24 -19.02 10.23 -0.75
C GLU A 24 -18.91 11.55 0.02
N ASN A 25 -19.91 12.43 -0.08
CA ASN A 25 -19.97 13.67 0.71
C ASN A 25 -20.41 13.45 2.17
N SER A 26 -20.85 12.24 2.53
CA SER A 26 -21.20 11.91 3.90
C SER A 26 -19.97 11.43 4.69
N SER A 27 -19.90 11.76 5.98
CA SER A 27 -18.75 11.36 6.80
C SER A 27 -18.80 9.87 7.11
N MET A 28 -17.69 9.15 6.90
CA MET A 28 -17.52 7.73 7.26
C MET A 28 -17.70 7.44 8.76
N SER A 29 -17.62 8.47 9.60
CA SER A 29 -17.63 8.35 11.07
C SER A 29 -19.00 8.61 11.72
N SER A 30 -20.03 8.95 10.95
CA SER A 30 -21.35 9.35 11.46
C SER A 30 -22.46 8.48 10.88
N ASP A 31 -23.54 8.27 11.64
CA ASP A 31 -24.76 7.67 11.10
C ASP A 31 -25.24 8.42 9.86
N LEU A 32 -25.65 7.68 8.82
CA LEU A 32 -26.11 8.29 7.59
C LEU A 32 -27.40 9.10 7.81
N PRO A 33 -27.58 10.22 7.08
CA PRO A 33 -28.82 10.96 7.09
C PRO A 33 -30.01 10.05 6.74
N PRO A 34 -31.17 10.16 7.42
CA PRO A 34 -32.30 9.25 7.23
C PRO A 34 -32.85 9.23 5.80
N ASN A 35 -32.70 10.33 5.06
CA ASN A 35 -33.05 10.40 3.65
C ASN A 35 -32.17 9.47 2.80
N LEU A 36 -30.86 9.43 3.08
CA LEU A 36 -29.90 8.60 2.36
C LEU A 36 -30.08 7.12 2.71
N THR A 37 -30.34 6.79 3.98
CA THR A 37 -30.75 5.44 4.39
C THR A 37 -32.00 4.97 3.66
N LYS A 38 -33.00 5.85 3.50
CA LYS A 38 -34.21 5.53 2.74
C LYS A 38 -33.87 5.28 1.26
N LYS A 39 -33.07 6.14 0.63
CA LYS A 39 -32.63 5.94 -0.77
C LYS A 39 -31.90 4.62 -0.97
N LEU A 40 -31.06 4.20 -0.04
CA LEU A 40 -30.37 2.90 -0.11
C LEU A 40 -31.37 1.75 -0.05
N LYS A 41 -32.32 1.78 0.89
CA LYS A 41 -33.39 0.76 1.00
C LYS A 41 -34.29 0.72 -0.24
N ASP A 42 -34.64 1.88 -0.80
CA ASP A 42 -35.45 1.99 -2.00
C ASP A 42 -34.71 1.43 -3.25
N ASN A 43 -33.38 1.51 -3.27
CA ASN A 43 -32.51 0.97 -4.33
C ASN A 43 -31.98 -0.45 -4.06
N HIS A 44 -32.38 -1.09 -2.96
CA HIS A 44 -31.88 -2.40 -2.55
C HIS A 44 -31.92 -3.46 -3.68
N ALA A 45 -33.03 -3.51 -4.42
CA ALA A 45 -33.18 -4.45 -5.53
C ALA A 45 -32.23 -4.17 -6.71
N TRP A 46 -31.82 -2.92 -6.92
CA TRP A 46 -30.77 -2.56 -7.88
C TRP A 46 -29.40 -2.99 -7.41
N PHE A 47 -29.13 -2.93 -6.09
CA PHE A 47 -27.87 -3.42 -5.53
C PHE A 47 -27.76 -4.95 -5.61
N VAL A 48 -28.82 -5.70 -5.27
CA VAL A 48 -28.81 -7.18 -5.32
C VAL A 48 -28.66 -7.70 -6.75
N ASP A 49 -29.50 -7.22 -7.67
CA ASP A 49 -29.48 -7.68 -9.06
C ASP A 49 -28.40 -6.99 -9.91
N THR A 50 -27.71 -6.00 -9.34
CA THR A 50 -26.57 -5.27 -9.94
C THR A 50 -26.83 -4.86 -11.39
N LEU A 51 -25.94 -5.29 -12.29
CA LEU A 51 -25.91 -4.91 -13.69
C LEU A 51 -26.95 -5.67 -14.52
N SER A 52 -27.57 -6.73 -13.98
CA SER A 52 -28.65 -7.47 -14.66
C SER A 52 -29.96 -6.68 -14.75
N ARG A 53 -30.09 -5.58 -13.99
CA ARG A 53 -31.20 -4.63 -14.06
C ARG A 53 -31.11 -3.69 -15.27
N PHE A 54 -29.95 -3.59 -15.90
CA PHE A 54 -29.82 -3.07 -17.26
C PHE A 54 -30.20 -4.21 -18.23
N LYS A 55 -31.48 -4.26 -18.59
CA LYS A 55 -32.07 -5.40 -19.29
C LYS A 55 -31.68 -5.40 -20.77
N PRO A 56 -31.65 -6.58 -21.42
CA PRO A 56 -31.47 -6.67 -22.87
C PRO A 56 -32.68 -6.13 -23.65
N PRO A 57 -32.55 -5.89 -24.97
CA PRO A 57 -33.64 -5.41 -25.82
C PRO A 57 -34.88 -6.31 -25.76
N ASN A 58 -36.06 -5.69 -25.74
CA ASN A 58 -37.34 -6.36 -25.55
C ASN A 58 -38.39 -5.80 -26.52
N GLN A 59 -38.99 -6.69 -27.31
CA GLN A 59 -40.00 -6.32 -28.30
C GLN A 59 -41.20 -5.58 -27.70
N SER A 60 -41.57 -5.89 -26.45
CA SER A 60 -42.66 -5.17 -25.75
C SER A 60 -42.26 -3.73 -25.39
N SER A 61 -41.03 -3.51 -24.92
CA SER A 61 -40.46 -2.19 -24.66
C SER A 61 -40.36 -1.35 -25.93
N LYS A 62 -39.89 -1.96 -27.03
CA LYS A 62 -39.87 -1.34 -28.37
C LYS A 62 -41.25 -0.88 -28.84
N GLN A 63 -42.27 -1.71 -28.62
CA GLN A 63 -43.65 -1.37 -28.97
C GLN A 63 -44.23 -0.27 -28.09
N ALA A 64 -43.87 -0.23 -26.80
CA ALA A 64 -44.33 0.78 -25.86
C ALA A 64 -43.88 2.21 -26.26
N LEU A 65 -42.69 2.35 -26.85
CA LEU A 65 -42.19 3.62 -27.41
C LEU A 65 -42.98 4.13 -28.64
N ASN A 66 -43.96 3.39 -29.16
CA ASN A 66 -44.88 3.91 -30.17
C ASN A 66 -46.01 4.77 -29.59
N SER A 67 -46.24 4.67 -28.27
CA SER A 67 -47.23 5.50 -27.58
C SER A 67 -46.71 6.92 -27.33
N LYS A 68 -47.61 7.90 -27.22
CA LYS A 68 -47.24 9.28 -26.86
C LYS A 68 -46.77 9.41 -25.41
N THR A 69 -47.31 8.58 -24.54
CA THR A 69 -47.03 8.66 -23.11
C THR A 69 -46.77 7.28 -22.54
N LEU A 70 -45.62 7.13 -21.91
CA LEU A 70 -45.17 5.89 -21.31
C LEU A 70 -45.30 5.98 -19.79
N LYS A 71 -45.94 4.98 -19.18
CA LYS A 71 -46.03 4.83 -17.73
C LYS A 71 -45.10 3.73 -17.26
N ILE A 72 -44.19 4.07 -16.35
CA ILE A 72 -43.16 3.17 -15.79
C ILE A 72 -43.33 3.20 -14.26
N GLY A 73 -44.09 2.25 -13.71
CA GLY A 73 -44.47 2.29 -12.29
C GLY A 73 -45.19 3.60 -11.92
N SER A 74 -44.58 4.38 -11.02
CA SER A 74 -45.05 5.72 -10.59
C SER A 74 -44.68 6.85 -11.55
N HIS A 75 -43.80 6.62 -12.52
CA HIS A 75 -43.27 7.65 -13.41
C HIS A 75 -44.05 7.71 -14.73
N GLN A 76 -44.11 8.90 -15.32
CA GLN A 76 -44.75 9.15 -16.61
C GLN A 76 -43.82 9.96 -17.50
N LEU A 77 -43.56 9.47 -18.71
CA LEU A 77 -42.67 10.09 -19.69
C LEU A 77 -43.42 10.42 -20.97
N SER A 78 -43.13 11.58 -21.55
CA SER A 78 -43.62 11.96 -22.87
C SER A 78 -42.62 11.51 -23.92
N VAL A 79 -43.06 10.67 -24.86
CA VAL A 79 -42.18 10.14 -25.91
C VAL A 79 -42.02 11.17 -27.02
N GLN A 80 -40.79 11.65 -27.22
CA GLN A 80 -40.44 12.58 -28.30
C GLN A 80 -39.89 11.78 -29.50
N PRO A 81 -40.45 11.95 -30.72
CA PRO A 81 -40.05 11.15 -31.88
C PRO A 81 -38.55 11.19 -32.20
N HIS A 82 -37.92 12.37 -32.11
CA HIS A 82 -36.50 12.53 -32.40
C HIS A 82 -35.57 11.87 -31.36
N LEU A 83 -35.99 11.75 -30.10
CA LEU A 83 -35.24 11.02 -29.06
C LEU A 83 -35.46 9.51 -29.17
N LYS A 84 -36.66 9.09 -29.61
CA LYS A 84 -36.98 7.68 -29.82
C LYS A 84 -36.05 7.04 -30.86
N ASP A 85 -35.85 7.67 -32.00
CA ASP A 85 -35.01 7.10 -33.06
C ASP A 85 -33.56 6.92 -32.56
N LYS A 86 -33.05 7.90 -31.79
CA LYS A 86 -31.75 7.78 -31.11
C LYS A 86 -31.73 6.67 -30.07
N ALA A 87 -32.76 6.56 -29.24
CA ALA A 87 -32.87 5.51 -28.23
C ALA A 87 -32.84 4.11 -28.83
N LEU A 88 -33.50 3.90 -29.98
CA LEU A 88 -33.47 2.63 -30.69
C LEU A 88 -32.08 2.30 -31.26
N GLN A 89 -31.35 3.31 -31.73
CA GLN A 89 -29.97 3.15 -32.17
C GLN A 89 -29.05 2.78 -30.99
N ILE A 90 -29.13 3.51 -29.88
CA ILE A 90 -28.36 3.25 -28.66
C ILE A 90 -28.68 1.86 -28.09
N SER A 91 -29.96 1.49 -28.05
CA SER A 91 -30.41 0.15 -27.64
C SER A 91 -29.73 -0.97 -28.43
N SER A 92 -29.59 -0.81 -29.74
CA SER A 92 -28.92 -1.79 -30.59
C SER A 92 -27.41 -1.89 -30.36
N ILE A 93 -26.75 -0.77 -30.03
CA ILE A 93 -25.30 -0.71 -29.81
C ILE A 93 -24.93 -1.23 -28.43
N LEU A 94 -25.64 -0.78 -27.39
CA LEU A 94 -25.35 -1.14 -25.99
C LEU A 94 -26.04 -2.43 -25.54
N LEU A 95 -26.85 -3.04 -26.42
CA LEU A 95 -27.73 -4.18 -26.09
C LEU A 95 -28.56 -3.90 -24.82
N LEU A 96 -29.11 -2.69 -24.75
CA LEU A 96 -29.93 -2.21 -23.64
C LEU A 96 -31.41 -2.17 -24.05
N ASP A 97 -32.32 -2.43 -23.12
CA ASP A 97 -33.77 -2.31 -23.31
C ASP A 97 -34.14 -0.95 -23.93
N GLU A 98 -35.08 -0.95 -24.87
CA GLU A 98 -35.44 0.23 -25.64
C GLU A 98 -35.98 1.36 -24.76
N VAL A 99 -36.75 1.04 -23.71
CA VAL A 99 -37.27 2.04 -22.76
C VAL A 99 -36.14 2.59 -21.88
N GLN A 100 -35.24 1.73 -21.40
CA GLN A 100 -34.07 2.18 -20.62
C GLN A 100 -33.15 3.08 -21.47
N SER A 101 -32.95 2.70 -22.73
CA SER A 101 -32.21 3.51 -23.71
C SER A 101 -32.85 4.88 -23.94
N TYR A 102 -34.19 4.94 -23.96
CA TYR A 102 -34.92 6.20 -24.08
C TYR A 102 -34.74 7.10 -22.85
N ILE A 103 -34.90 6.53 -21.63
CA ILE A 103 -34.68 7.25 -20.37
C ILE A 103 -33.26 7.85 -20.35
N PHE A 104 -32.29 7.03 -20.75
CA PHE A 104 -30.89 7.40 -20.78
C PHE A 104 -30.64 8.57 -21.74
N VAL A 105 -31.04 8.44 -23.01
CA VAL A 105 -30.91 9.52 -24.02
C VAL A 105 -31.61 10.81 -23.58
N GLU A 106 -32.82 10.70 -23.01
CA GLU A 106 -33.56 11.88 -22.53
C GLU A 106 -32.81 12.61 -21.41
N ARG A 107 -32.21 11.88 -20.45
CA ARG A 107 -31.43 12.47 -19.35
C ARG A 107 -30.16 13.14 -19.85
N SER A 108 -29.45 12.49 -20.76
CA SER A 108 -28.21 13.00 -21.31
C SER A 108 -28.40 14.29 -22.11
N VAL A 109 -29.47 14.37 -22.91
CA VAL A 109 -29.81 15.59 -23.67
C VAL A 109 -30.19 16.73 -22.73
N LYS A 110 -30.91 16.46 -21.63
CA LYS A 110 -31.26 17.48 -20.63
C LYS A 110 -30.06 18.01 -19.85
N HIS A 111 -29.02 17.20 -19.61
CA HIS A 111 -27.86 17.61 -18.80
C HIS A 111 -26.81 18.39 -19.59
N ASN A 112 -26.63 18.09 -20.87
CA ASN A 112 -25.50 18.61 -21.64
C ASN A 112 -25.80 19.91 -22.42
N ASP A 113 -27.03 20.46 -22.35
CA ASP A 113 -27.52 21.54 -23.23
C ASP A 113 -27.20 21.30 -24.73
N ALA A 114 -26.95 20.02 -25.09
CA ALA A 114 -26.53 19.64 -26.41
C ALA A 114 -27.76 19.70 -27.32
N ALA A 115 -27.69 20.53 -28.35
CA ALA A 115 -28.71 20.52 -29.40
C ALA A 115 -28.91 19.07 -29.85
N ALA A 116 -30.15 18.59 -29.79
CA ALA A 116 -30.52 17.22 -30.15
C ALA A 116 -30.23 16.87 -31.63
N ASP A 117 -29.58 17.74 -32.39
CA ASP A 117 -29.34 17.67 -33.83
C ASP A 117 -27.96 17.10 -34.23
N SER A 118 -27.00 16.87 -33.33
CA SER A 118 -25.71 16.33 -33.75
C SER A 118 -25.73 14.80 -33.87
N MET A 119 -25.88 14.31 -35.11
CA MET A 119 -25.47 12.96 -35.54
C MET A 119 -23.93 12.83 -35.61
N SER A 120 -23.19 13.41 -34.66
CA SER A 120 -21.72 13.29 -34.65
C SER A 120 -21.30 12.01 -33.94
N PRO A 121 -20.22 11.33 -34.38
CA PRO A 121 -19.60 10.21 -33.67
C PRO A 121 -19.32 10.51 -32.19
N GLU A 122 -19.10 11.79 -31.86
CA GLU A 122 -18.89 12.30 -30.50
C GLU A 122 -20.10 12.07 -29.59
N PHE A 123 -21.33 12.10 -30.13
CA PHE A 123 -22.54 11.82 -29.35
C PHE A 123 -22.59 10.35 -28.89
N LEU A 124 -22.21 9.40 -29.76
CA LEU A 124 -22.15 7.99 -29.40
C LEU A 124 -21.08 7.71 -28.34
N HIS A 125 -19.90 8.32 -28.47
CA HIS A 125 -18.84 8.24 -27.46
C HIS A 125 -19.32 8.75 -26.11
N MET A 126 -19.95 9.94 -26.09
CA MET A 126 -20.52 10.52 -24.87
C MET A 126 -21.58 9.61 -24.23
N MET A 127 -22.47 9.01 -25.04
CA MET A 127 -23.48 8.07 -24.54
C MET A 127 -22.85 6.81 -23.94
N LEU A 128 -21.80 6.27 -24.55
CA LEU A 128 -21.12 5.08 -24.04
C LEU A 128 -20.46 5.38 -22.68
N ILE A 129 -19.69 6.47 -22.58
CA ILE A 129 -19.08 6.90 -21.31
C ILE A 129 -20.14 7.08 -20.22
N GLN A 130 -21.24 7.78 -20.52
CA GLN A 130 -22.29 8.02 -19.53
C GLN A 130 -22.99 6.72 -19.10
N TYR A 131 -23.12 5.73 -20.00
CA TYR A 131 -23.78 4.46 -19.70
C TYR A 131 -22.92 3.62 -18.75
N TYR A 132 -21.64 3.47 -19.08
CA TYR A 132 -20.68 2.78 -18.22
C TYR A 132 -20.48 3.52 -16.90
N LYS A 133 -20.45 4.85 -16.91
CA LYS A 133 -20.40 5.65 -15.68
C LYS A 133 -21.56 5.34 -14.73
N GLU A 134 -22.80 5.26 -15.22
CA GLU A 134 -23.95 4.92 -14.37
C GLU A 134 -23.84 3.50 -13.78
N ARG A 135 -23.40 2.53 -14.59
CA ARG A 135 -23.18 1.14 -14.17
C ARG A 135 -22.07 1.00 -13.13
N GLN A 136 -20.95 1.65 -13.38
CA GLN A 136 -19.83 1.71 -12.44
C GLN A 136 -20.20 2.45 -11.16
N CYS A 137 -20.99 3.52 -11.24
CA CYS A 137 -21.48 4.22 -10.04
C CYS A 137 -22.37 3.31 -9.18
N LEU A 138 -23.19 2.45 -9.80
CA LEU A 138 -23.96 1.43 -9.08
C LEU A 138 -23.04 0.48 -8.31
N LEU A 139 -22.00 -0.07 -8.96
CA LEU A 139 -21.01 -0.92 -8.30
C LEU A 139 -20.23 -0.17 -7.21
N LYS A 140 -19.82 1.07 -7.47
CA LYS A 140 -19.14 1.93 -6.48
C LYS A 140 -20.03 2.22 -5.27
N CYS A 141 -21.34 2.37 -5.44
CA CYS A 141 -22.27 2.49 -4.32
C CYS A 141 -22.25 1.22 -3.46
N ILE A 142 -22.26 0.03 -4.06
CA ILE A 142 -22.16 -1.25 -3.33
C ILE A 142 -20.84 -1.33 -2.58
N ARG A 143 -19.72 -1.04 -3.27
CA ARG A 143 -18.38 -1.00 -2.67
C ARG A 143 -18.32 -0.04 -1.48
N TRP A 144 -18.92 1.15 -1.62
CA TRP A 144 -19.01 2.14 -0.55
C TRP A 144 -19.79 1.62 0.66
N ILE A 145 -20.94 0.95 0.45
CA ILE A 145 -21.73 0.34 1.52
C ILE A 145 -20.89 -0.67 2.32
N LEU A 146 -20.12 -1.51 1.62
CA LEU A 146 -19.25 -2.49 2.27
C LEU A 146 -18.09 -1.83 3.03
N MET A 147 -17.38 -0.89 2.41
CA MET A 147 -16.29 -0.16 3.06
C MET A 147 -16.76 0.55 4.34
N HIS A 148 -17.93 1.19 4.29
CA HIS A 148 -18.52 1.86 5.46
C HIS A 148 -18.98 0.86 6.54
N ALA A 149 -19.47 -0.32 6.14
CA ALA A 149 -19.83 -1.37 7.09
C ALA A 149 -18.60 -1.92 7.83
N ILE A 150 -17.44 -2.02 7.15
CA ILE A 150 -16.16 -2.48 7.71
C ILE A 150 -15.57 -1.42 8.67
N HIS A 151 -15.56 -0.15 8.25
CA HIS A 151 -14.94 0.94 9.02
C HIS A 151 -15.57 1.13 10.42
N ASN A 152 -16.87 0.88 10.56
CA ASN A 152 -17.59 1.05 11.83
C ASN A 152 -17.32 -0.06 12.87
N GLY A 153 -16.51 -1.07 12.51
CA GLY A 153 -16.04 -2.11 13.42
C GLY A 153 -17.14 -2.99 14.04
N PRO A 154 -16.79 -3.87 14.99
CA PRO A 154 -17.74 -4.77 15.67
C PRO A 154 -18.55 -4.10 16.78
N VAL A 155 -18.22 -2.86 17.17
CA VAL A 155 -18.69 -2.24 18.42
C VAL A 155 -20.11 -1.64 18.33
N SER A 156 -20.69 -1.50 17.14
CA SER A 156 -22.08 -1.03 16.96
C SER A 156 -22.97 -2.12 16.36
N GLU A 157 -23.59 -2.94 17.21
CA GLU A 157 -24.59 -3.94 16.78
C GLU A 157 -25.82 -3.30 16.09
N ASP A 158 -26.07 -2.00 16.30
CA ASP A 158 -27.18 -1.23 15.71
C ASP A 158 -26.79 -0.41 14.45
N ASN A 159 -25.74 -0.78 13.72
CA ASN A 159 -25.38 -0.07 12.49
C ASN A 159 -26.22 -0.50 11.29
N THR A 160 -27.11 0.41 10.84
CA THR A 160 -27.95 0.25 9.65
C THR A 160 -27.19 -0.15 8.37
N MET A 161 -25.92 0.26 8.22
CA MET A 161 -25.10 -0.11 7.04
C MET A 161 -24.64 -1.57 7.09
N LYS A 162 -24.31 -2.09 8.28
CA LYS A 162 -23.88 -3.49 8.43
C LYS A 162 -25.04 -4.45 8.21
N GLU A 163 -26.25 -4.06 8.65
CA GLU A 163 -27.49 -4.79 8.35
C GLU A 163 -27.77 -4.80 6.83
N GLU A 164 -27.68 -3.64 6.17
CA GLU A 164 -27.90 -3.53 4.73
C GLU A 164 -26.88 -4.37 3.94
N ALA A 165 -25.58 -4.29 4.29
CA ALA A 165 -24.53 -5.10 3.67
C ALA A 165 -24.81 -6.60 3.80
N ARG A 166 -25.12 -7.10 5.01
CA ARG A 166 -25.48 -8.51 5.24
C ARG A 166 -26.71 -8.92 4.44
N LYS A 167 -27.72 -8.04 4.37
CA LYS A 167 -28.94 -8.30 3.63
C LYS A 167 -28.68 -8.45 2.13
N LEU A 168 -27.79 -7.65 1.54
CA LEU A 168 -27.42 -7.77 0.12
C LEU A 168 -26.91 -9.18 -0.21
N PHE A 169 -26.04 -9.74 0.63
CA PHE A 169 -25.52 -11.10 0.43
C PHE A 169 -26.56 -12.17 0.71
N HIS A 170 -27.37 -12.01 1.76
CA HIS A 170 -28.50 -12.90 2.03
C HIS A 170 -29.48 -12.99 0.85
N ASP A 171 -29.74 -11.85 0.20
CA ASP A 171 -30.64 -11.74 -0.95
C ASP A 171 -29.99 -12.16 -2.28
N GLY A 172 -28.72 -12.59 -2.26
CA GLY A 172 -28.07 -13.32 -3.35
C GLY A 172 -27.04 -12.55 -4.18
N LEU A 173 -26.57 -11.38 -3.71
CA LEU A 173 -25.59 -10.53 -4.41
C LEU A 173 -24.35 -11.31 -4.89
N GLU A 174 -23.76 -12.17 -4.05
CA GLU A 174 -22.57 -12.98 -4.36
C GLU A 174 -22.75 -13.78 -5.66
N SER A 175 -23.84 -14.56 -5.73
CA SER A 175 -24.13 -15.38 -6.90
C SER A 175 -24.31 -14.56 -8.18
N LYS A 176 -24.89 -13.36 -8.08
CA LYS A 176 -25.11 -12.45 -9.22
C LYS A 176 -23.80 -11.86 -9.72
N LEU A 177 -22.92 -11.43 -8.82
CA LEU A 177 -21.60 -10.89 -9.15
C LEU A 177 -20.72 -11.95 -9.82
N ILE A 178 -20.69 -13.18 -9.29
CA ILE A 178 -19.91 -14.29 -9.86
C ILE A 178 -20.42 -14.64 -11.27
N LEU A 179 -21.74 -14.76 -11.45
CA LEU A 179 -22.33 -15.03 -12.76
C LEU A 179 -22.04 -13.90 -13.76
N PHE A 180 -22.10 -12.65 -13.31
CA PHE A 180 -21.79 -11.51 -14.15
C PHE A 180 -20.33 -11.51 -14.61
N PHE A 181 -19.40 -11.73 -13.69
CA PHE A 181 -17.97 -11.82 -13.99
C PHE A 181 -17.66 -12.96 -14.97
N GLU A 182 -18.24 -14.15 -14.76
CA GLU A 182 -18.09 -15.29 -15.68
C GLU A 182 -18.62 -14.98 -17.09
N ASN A 183 -19.75 -14.27 -17.18
CA ASN A 183 -20.30 -13.85 -18.46
C ASN A 183 -19.38 -12.84 -19.16
N LEU A 184 -18.86 -11.83 -18.44
CA LEU A 184 -17.95 -10.84 -19.01
C LEU A 184 -16.67 -11.47 -19.58
N LEU A 185 -16.06 -12.39 -18.83
CA LEU A 185 -14.87 -13.13 -19.29
C LEU A 185 -15.12 -13.90 -20.59
N SER A 186 -16.36 -14.34 -20.82
CA SER A 186 -16.79 -15.12 -21.97
C SER A 186 -17.41 -14.28 -23.11
N CYS A 187 -17.69 -13.00 -22.89
CA CYS A 187 -18.41 -12.15 -23.84
C CYS A 187 -17.60 -11.86 -25.11
N SER A 188 -18.22 -12.08 -26.29
CA SER A 188 -17.67 -11.62 -27.57
C SER A 188 -17.90 -10.12 -27.76
N TYR A 189 -16.93 -9.42 -28.35
CA TYR A 189 -17.06 -8.00 -28.68
C TYR A 189 -18.12 -7.76 -29.78
N PRO A 190 -18.82 -6.61 -29.80
CA PRO A 190 -19.74 -6.27 -30.88
C PRO A 190 -18.98 -6.09 -32.21
N GLU A 191 -19.36 -6.83 -33.26
CA GLU A 191 -18.65 -6.89 -34.55
C GLU A 191 -18.62 -5.55 -35.35
N GLN A 192 -19.35 -4.52 -34.91
CA GLN A 192 -19.57 -3.27 -35.66
C GLN A 192 -18.98 -2.01 -35.00
N MET A 193 -18.04 -2.14 -34.05
CA MET A 193 -17.38 -0.98 -33.43
C MET A 193 -16.12 -0.55 -34.18
N ASP A 194 -15.88 0.76 -34.26
CA ASP A 194 -14.59 1.30 -34.67
C ASP A 194 -13.53 1.10 -33.57
N VAL A 195 -12.25 1.39 -33.89
CA VAL A 195 -11.13 1.13 -32.98
C VAL A 195 -11.21 2.00 -31.72
N GLU A 196 -11.60 3.27 -31.84
CA GLU A 196 -11.68 4.20 -30.69
C GLU A 196 -12.78 3.78 -29.72
N LEU A 197 -13.96 3.44 -30.24
CA LEU A 197 -15.09 2.96 -29.46
C LEU A 197 -14.80 1.61 -28.82
N PHE A 198 -14.08 0.73 -29.52
CA PHE A 198 -13.64 -0.55 -28.97
C PHE A 198 -12.63 -0.39 -27.82
N THR A 199 -11.66 0.52 -27.96
CA THR A 199 -10.71 0.83 -26.89
C THR A 199 -11.44 1.34 -25.64
N LEU A 200 -12.34 2.30 -25.81
CA LEU A 200 -13.16 2.82 -24.72
C LEU A 200 -14.00 1.71 -24.07
N TRP A 201 -14.69 0.90 -24.88
CA TRP A 201 -15.48 -0.23 -24.38
C TRP A 201 -14.64 -1.23 -23.58
N ALA A 202 -13.43 -1.53 -24.03
CA ALA A 202 -12.51 -2.44 -23.34
C ALA A 202 -12.05 -1.87 -21.99
N GLU A 203 -11.71 -0.57 -21.94
CA GLU A 203 -11.36 0.14 -20.70
C GLU A 203 -12.50 0.12 -19.70
N GLU A 204 -13.69 0.54 -20.12
CA GLU A 204 -14.87 0.63 -19.25
C GLU A 204 -15.33 -0.76 -18.75
N THR A 205 -15.21 -1.80 -19.58
CA THR A 205 -15.52 -3.19 -19.18
C THR A 205 -14.53 -3.72 -18.15
N LEU A 206 -13.23 -3.48 -18.34
CA LEU A 206 -12.21 -3.88 -17.37
C LEU A 206 -12.37 -3.13 -16.03
N ILE A 207 -12.81 -1.87 -16.05
CA ILE A 207 -13.15 -1.14 -14.80
C ILE A 207 -14.31 -1.84 -14.06
N GLU A 208 -15.34 -2.30 -14.78
CA GLU A 208 -16.44 -3.07 -14.18
C GLU A 208 -15.95 -4.41 -13.59
N ASP A 209 -15.09 -5.15 -14.30
CA ASP A 209 -14.48 -6.39 -13.80
C ASP A 209 -13.75 -6.15 -12.46
N ASN A 210 -12.90 -5.12 -12.41
CA ASN A 210 -12.14 -4.78 -11.20
C ASN A 210 -13.06 -4.33 -10.04
N LEU A 211 -14.14 -3.58 -10.33
CA LEU A 211 -15.12 -3.19 -9.31
C LEU A 211 -15.90 -4.39 -8.76
N VAL A 212 -16.23 -5.37 -9.60
CA VAL A 212 -16.89 -6.60 -9.17
C VAL A 212 -15.98 -7.41 -8.26
N LEU A 213 -14.71 -7.54 -8.63
CA LEU A 213 -13.71 -8.23 -7.81
C LEU A 213 -13.41 -7.48 -6.49
N ASP A 214 -13.39 -6.15 -6.49
CA ASP A 214 -13.34 -5.34 -5.26
C ASP A 214 -14.47 -5.68 -4.30
N ILE A 215 -15.71 -5.70 -4.81
CA ILE A 215 -16.90 -5.99 -3.99
C ILE A 215 -16.85 -7.42 -3.44
N LEU A 216 -16.46 -8.39 -4.27
CA LEU A 216 -16.29 -9.78 -3.83
C LEU A 216 -15.16 -9.92 -2.80
N PHE A 217 -14.04 -9.23 -2.98
CA PHE A 217 -12.95 -9.20 -2.01
C PHE A 217 -13.43 -8.66 -0.66
N LEU A 218 -14.10 -7.51 -0.64
CA LEU A 218 -14.66 -6.93 0.58
C LEU A 218 -15.69 -7.83 1.26
N ALA A 219 -16.48 -8.57 0.47
CA ALA A 219 -17.45 -9.53 0.97
C ALA A 219 -16.80 -10.63 1.82
N TYR A 220 -15.70 -11.19 1.34
CA TYR A 220 -14.98 -12.27 2.01
C TYR A 220 -14.08 -11.75 3.14
N TYR A 221 -13.41 -10.61 2.94
CA TYR A 221 -12.45 -10.05 3.89
C TYR A 221 -13.07 -9.72 5.27
N ASP A 222 -14.28 -9.16 5.33
CA ASP A 222 -14.99 -8.91 6.61
C ASP A 222 -16.09 -9.95 6.90
N SER A 223 -16.04 -11.10 6.21
CA SER A 223 -16.94 -12.24 6.41
C SER A 223 -18.45 -11.90 6.28
N PHE A 224 -18.82 -11.03 5.33
CA PHE A 224 -20.24 -10.80 5.00
C PHE A 224 -20.88 -12.04 4.37
N CYS A 225 -20.10 -12.86 3.66
CA CYS A 225 -20.45 -14.18 3.19
C CYS A 225 -19.30 -15.17 3.43
N THR A 226 -19.61 -16.47 3.41
CA THR A 226 -18.63 -17.55 3.60
C THR A 226 -18.39 -18.28 2.28
N CYS A 227 -17.15 -18.33 1.82
CA CYS A 227 -16.79 -19.04 0.59
C CYS A 227 -16.86 -20.56 0.79
N SER A 228 -17.79 -21.23 0.11
CA SER A 228 -17.87 -22.69 0.11
C SER A 228 -16.78 -23.31 -0.76
N GLY A 229 -16.46 -24.59 -0.56
CA GLY A 229 -15.52 -25.33 -1.43
C GLY A 229 -15.92 -25.31 -2.90
N GLU A 230 -17.23 -25.32 -3.21
CA GLU A 230 -17.76 -25.18 -4.58
C GLU A 230 -17.44 -23.81 -5.20
N ILE A 231 -17.65 -22.73 -4.45
CA ILE A 231 -17.38 -21.36 -4.91
C ILE A 231 -15.88 -21.16 -5.08
N TRP A 232 -15.06 -21.65 -4.13
CA TRP A 232 -13.61 -21.56 -4.23
C TRP A 232 -13.08 -22.24 -5.49
N LYS A 233 -13.53 -23.48 -5.77
CA LYS A 233 -13.15 -24.20 -7.00
C LYS A 233 -13.59 -23.47 -8.27
N LYS A 234 -14.75 -22.80 -8.23
CA LYS A 234 -15.22 -21.97 -9.34
C LYS A 234 -14.26 -20.80 -9.59
N PHE A 235 -13.86 -20.07 -8.55
CA PHE A 235 -12.83 -19.02 -8.69
C PHE A 235 -11.48 -19.58 -9.14
N GLY A 236 -11.06 -20.73 -8.63
CA GLY A 236 -9.81 -21.37 -9.04
C GLY A 236 -9.81 -21.77 -10.51
N SER A 237 -10.95 -22.28 -11.01
CA SER A 237 -11.13 -22.62 -12.43
C SER A 237 -11.12 -21.37 -13.33
N LEU A 238 -11.81 -20.31 -12.90
CA LEU A 238 -11.79 -19.01 -13.60
C LEU A 238 -10.36 -18.45 -13.65
N TYR A 239 -9.65 -18.44 -12.52
CA TYR A 239 -8.28 -17.95 -12.44
C TYR A 239 -7.37 -18.74 -13.38
N LYS A 240 -7.43 -20.08 -13.34
CA LYS A 240 -6.67 -20.93 -14.26
C LYS A 240 -6.94 -20.61 -15.72
N GLY A 241 -8.21 -20.47 -16.12
CA GLY A 241 -8.57 -20.13 -17.49
C GLY A 241 -8.09 -18.73 -17.90
N ILE A 242 -8.05 -17.76 -16.97
CA ILE A 242 -7.49 -16.43 -17.22
C ILE A 242 -5.98 -16.54 -17.49
N LEU A 243 -5.26 -17.32 -16.68
CA LEU A 243 -3.81 -17.55 -16.85
C LEU A 243 -3.49 -18.32 -18.13
N ALA A 244 -4.34 -19.28 -18.51
CA ALA A 244 -4.21 -20.06 -19.75
C ALA A 244 -4.56 -19.24 -21.02
N GLY A 245 -5.19 -18.07 -20.86
CA GLY A 245 -5.65 -17.25 -21.99
C GLY A 245 -6.95 -17.74 -22.64
N ASP A 246 -7.74 -18.54 -21.94
CA ASP A 246 -9.02 -19.08 -22.41
C ASP A 246 -10.10 -17.99 -22.50
N TYR A 247 -9.97 -16.92 -21.71
CA TYR A 247 -10.91 -15.81 -21.63
C TYR A 247 -10.47 -14.56 -22.39
N ASN A 248 -11.40 -13.62 -22.58
CA ASN A 248 -11.14 -12.40 -23.34
C ASN A 248 -10.34 -11.34 -22.57
N LEU A 249 -10.08 -11.52 -21.28
CA LEU A 249 -9.35 -10.55 -20.43
C LEU A 249 -7.99 -10.15 -21.02
N GLY A 250 -7.23 -11.10 -21.57
CA GLY A 250 -5.95 -10.81 -22.24
C GLY A 250 -6.12 -10.17 -23.62
N LYS A 251 -7.26 -10.39 -24.29
CA LYS A 251 -7.58 -9.79 -25.60
C LYS A 251 -8.00 -8.32 -25.49
N LEU A 252 -8.51 -7.91 -24.32
CA LEU A 252 -8.89 -6.52 -24.02
C LEU A 252 -7.69 -5.62 -23.73
N ALA A 253 -6.51 -6.19 -23.46
CA ALA A 253 -5.29 -5.50 -23.05
C ALA A 253 -4.53 -4.81 -24.22
N ILE A 254 -5.22 -3.89 -24.91
CA ILE A 254 -4.77 -3.25 -26.16
C ILE A 254 -3.95 -1.97 -25.89
N THR A 255 -4.29 -1.24 -24.82
CA THR A 255 -3.64 -0.02 -24.34
C THR A 255 -2.81 -0.29 -23.08
N THR A 256 -1.94 0.63 -22.67
CA THR A 256 -1.20 0.49 -21.41
C THR A 256 -2.14 0.47 -20.20
N GLU A 257 -3.25 1.19 -20.28
CA GLU A 257 -4.25 1.29 -19.20
C GLU A 257 -5.08 0.01 -19.07
N THR A 258 -5.56 -0.55 -20.19
CA THR A 258 -6.22 -1.87 -20.19
C THR A 258 -5.29 -3.01 -19.78
N GLN A 259 -3.99 -2.95 -20.10
CA GLN A 259 -3.00 -3.90 -19.60
C GLN A 259 -2.87 -3.85 -18.07
N GLN A 260 -2.85 -2.66 -17.49
CA GLN A 260 -2.80 -2.47 -16.04
C GLN A 260 -4.09 -2.98 -15.37
N LEU A 261 -5.26 -2.64 -15.91
CA LEU A 261 -6.55 -3.11 -15.38
C LEU A 261 -6.71 -4.64 -15.49
N SER A 262 -6.23 -5.25 -16.58
CA SER A 262 -6.21 -6.70 -16.77
C SER A 262 -5.31 -7.38 -15.73
N TYR A 263 -4.12 -6.83 -15.50
CA TYR A 263 -3.23 -7.30 -14.44
C TYR A 263 -3.85 -7.13 -13.04
N HIS A 264 -4.50 -6.00 -12.78
CA HIS A 264 -5.18 -5.74 -11.52
C HIS A 264 -6.25 -6.81 -11.21
N ALA A 265 -7.10 -7.12 -12.18
CA ALA A 265 -8.14 -8.15 -12.03
C ALA A 265 -7.56 -9.54 -11.71
N LYS A 266 -6.43 -9.91 -12.33
CA LYS A 266 -5.72 -11.15 -12.00
C LYS A 266 -5.24 -11.16 -10.55
N VAL A 267 -4.64 -10.06 -10.09
CA VAL A 267 -4.14 -9.91 -8.72
C VAL A 267 -5.28 -9.94 -7.71
N GLN A 268 -6.39 -9.25 -7.97
CA GLN A 268 -7.56 -9.28 -7.08
C GLN A 268 -8.11 -10.70 -6.93
N LEU A 269 -8.27 -11.44 -8.04
CA LEU A 269 -8.75 -12.83 -7.99
C LEU A 269 -7.78 -13.76 -7.25
N LEU A 270 -6.47 -13.58 -7.43
CA LEU A 270 -5.43 -14.27 -6.67
C LEU A 270 -5.58 -14.01 -5.17
N LEU A 271 -5.73 -12.75 -4.76
CA LEU A 271 -5.88 -12.38 -3.35
C LEU A 271 -7.19 -12.88 -2.75
N ILE A 272 -8.29 -12.88 -3.51
CA ILE A 272 -9.56 -13.51 -3.10
C ILE A 272 -9.35 -15.02 -2.86
N LEU A 273 -8.61 -15.71 -3.72
CA LEU A 273 -8.35 -17.15 -3.54
C LEU A 273 -7.52 -17.43 -2.29
N ILE A 274 -6.48 -16.62 -2.02
CA ILE A 274 -5.63 -16.74 -0.83
C ILE A 274 -6.41 -16.40 0.44
N GLU A 275 -7.18 -15.31 0.45
CA GLU A 275 -8.01 -14.90 1.59
C GLU A 275 -9.00 -15.98 1.98
N ASN A 276 -9.66 -16.59 0.98
CA ASN A 276 -10.64 -17.64 1.22
C ASN A 276 -10.06 -18.96 1.75
N LEU A 277 -8.73 -19.17 1.72
CA LEU A 277 -8.10 -20.27 2.47
C LEU A 277 -8.22 -20.05 3.98
N ASN A 278 -8.53 -18.83 4.42
CA ASN A 278 -8.67 -18.41 5.80
C ASN A 278 -7.47 -18.83 6.65
N LEU A 279 -6.28 -18.49 6.16
CA LEU A 279 -5.02 -18.77 6.84
C LEU A 279 -4.98 -18.16 8.25
N GLU A 280 -5.69 -17.06 8.47
CA GLU A 280 -5.86 -16.45 9.79
C GLU A 280 -6.48 -17.42 10.80
N ASN A 281 -7.64 -18.01 10.48
CA ASN A 281 -8.30 -18.96 11.37
C ASN A 281 -7.45 -20.23 11.57
N VAL A 282 -6.82 -20.75 10.52
CA VAL A 282 -5.96 -21.94 10.64
C VAL A 282 -4.73 -21.64 11.52
N LEU A 283 -4.11 -20.48 11.36
CA LEU A 283 -2.98 -20.05 12.18
C LEU A 283 -3.40 -19.85 13.64
N GLN A 284 -4.57 -19.27 13.90
CA GLN A 284 -5.13 -19.16 15.26
C GLN A 284 -5.32 -20.53 15.90
N MET A 285 -5.87 -21.50 15.16
CA MET A 285 -6.06 -22.86 15.68
C MET A 285 -4.72 -23.52 16.05
N VAL A 286 -3.67 -23.32 15.24
CA VAL A 286 -2.32 -23.82 15.54
C VAL A 286 -1.76 -23.14 16.80
N HIS A 287 -1.92 -21.82 16.90
CA HIS A 287 -1.49 -21.05 18.06
C HIS A 287 -2.19 -21.50 19.36
N ASP A 288 -3.49 -21.78 19.30
CA ASP A 288 -4.30 -22.19 20.45
C ASP A 288 -4.28 -23.70 20.72
N GLU A 289 -3.52 -24.47 19.93
CA GLU A 289 -3.47 -25.95 19.98
C GLU A 289 -4.85 -26.61 19.86
N VAL A 290 -5.76 -26.02 19.07
CA VAL A 290 -7.13 -26.52 18.88
C VAL A 290 -7.17 -27.51 17.72
N PRO A 291 -7.55 -28.78 17.94
CA PRO A 291 -7.57 -29.78 16.88
C PRO A 291 -8.61 -29.45 15.80
N TYR A 292 -8.33 -29.87 14.56
CA TYR A 292 -9.24 -29.64 13.44
C TYR A 292 -10.53 -30.46 13.60
N ARG A 293 -11.67 -29.78 13.85
CA ARG A 293 -12.98 -30.42 14.03
C ARG A 293 -14.01 -29.85 13.05
N LYS A 294 -14.93 -30.72 12.62
CA LYS A 294 -16.04 -30.37 11.73
C LYS A 294 -16.90 -29.25 12.35
N GLY A 295 -16.99 -28.11 11.66
CA GLY A 295 -17.74 -26.93 12.10
C GLY A 295 -16.90 -25.75 12.61
N VAL A 296 -15.58 -25.92 12.76
CA VAL A 296 -14.63 -24.82 13.11
C VAL A 296 -13.98 -24.22 11.86
N SER A 297 -13.91 -24.98 10.77
CA SER A 297 -13.40 -24.56 9.47
C SER A 297 -14.49 -24.53 8.40
N THR A 298 -14.28 -23.70 7.38
CA THR A 298 -15.20 -23.55 6.25
C THR A 298 -15.19 -24.77 5.32
N PHE A 299 -14.06 -25.48 5.20
CA PHE A 299 -13.87 -26.58 4.25
C PHE A 299 -13.94 -27.96 4.92
N SER A 300 -14.69 -28.87 4.30
CA SER A 300 -14.67 -30.29 4.63
C SER A 300 -13.43 -30.99 4.05
N MET A 301 -13.11 -32.20 4.52
CA MET A 301 -11.98 -32.96 3.96
C MET A 301 -12.15 -33.28 2.47
N THR A 302 -13.39 -33.52 2.04
CA THR A 302 -13.72 -33.72 0.63
C THR A 302 -13.49 -32.43 -0.18
N ASP A 303 -13.80 -31.26 0.38
CA ASP A 303 -13.50 -29.98 -0.30
C ASP A 303 -11.99 -29.83 -0.49
N VAL A 304 -11.18 -30.12 0.55
CA VAL A 304 -9.71 -30.02 0.48
C VAL A 304 -9.13 -30.93 -0.58
N GLN A 305 -9.61 -32.17 -0.71
CA GLN A 305 -9.17 -33.10 -1.76
C GLN A 305 -9.53 -32.60 -3.17
N GLU A 306 -10.74 -32.08 -3.35
CA GLU A 306 -11.17 -31.55 -4.65
C GLU A 306 -10.44 -30.25 -5.01
N MET A 307 -10.13 -29.41 -4.02
CA MET A 307 -9.28 -28.24 -4.17
C MET A 307 -7.85 -28.63 -4.53
N ASP A 308 -7.26 -29.64 -3.89
CA ASP A 308 -5.93 -30.16 -4.23
C ASP A 308 -5.88 -30.70 -5.66
N ALA A 309 -6.92 -31.44 -6.07
CA ALA A 309 -7.07 -31.92 -7.44
C ALA A 309 -7.13 -30.78 -8.46
N LEU A 310 -7.60 -29.59 -8.08
CA LEU A 310 -7.56 -28.39 -8.92
C LEU A 310 -6.19 -27.71 -8.90
N VAL A 311 -5.60 -27.50 -7.71
CA VAL A 311 -4.30 -26.83 -7.52
C VAL A 311 -3.18 -27.61 -8.21
N SER A 312 -3.19 -28.94 -8.13
CA SER A 312 -2.23 -29.82 -8.83
C SER A 312 -2.22 -29.64 -10.35
N THR A 313 -3.28 -29.08 -10.94
CA THR A 313 -3.35 -28.80 -12.37
C THR A 313 -2.75 -27.45 -12.78
N PHE A 314 -2.33 -26.62 -11.83
CA PHE A 314 -1.60 -25.39 -12.11
C PHE A 314 -0.15 -25.74 -12.43
N ASN A 315 0.24 -25.52 -13.68
CA ASN A 315 1.64 -25.65 -14.07
C ASN A 315 2.38 -24.34 -13.74
N ALA A 316 2.91 -24.22 -12.52
CA ALA A 316 3.58 -22.98 -12.10
C ALA A 316 4.80 -22.61 -12.97
N PHE A 317 5.37 -23.54 -13.75
CA PHE A 317 6.47 -23.26 -14.68
C PHE A 317 6.01 -22.52 -15.95
N GLU A 318 4.77 -22.74 -16.37
CA GLU A 318 4.15 -22.05 -17.50
C GLU A 318 3.33 -20.85 -17.02
N MET A 319 2.77 -20.94 -15.81
CA MET A 319 1.91 -19.95 -15.17
C MET A 319 2.56 -19.39 -13.91
N ASN A 320 3.65 -18.63 -14.07
CA ASN A 320 4.39 -18.06 -12.92
C ASN A 320 3.48 -17.22 -11.99
N GLU A 321 2.46 -16.57 -12.55
CA GLU A 321 1.44 -15.78 -11.83
C GLU A 321 0.61 -16.64 -10.83
N ALA A 322 0.59 -17.96 -10.99
CA ALA A 322 -0.06 -18.89 -10.05
C ALA A 322 0.81 -19.25 -8.84
N GLY A 323 2.11 -18.93 -8.88
CA GLY A 323 3.08 -19.30 -7.84
C GLY A 323 2.61 -18.97 -6.41
N PRO A 324 2.18 -17.73 -6.10
CA PRO A 324 1.72 -17.39 -4.75
C PRO A 324 0.52 -18.21 -4.28
N LEU A 325 -0.40 -18.58 -5.18
CA LEU A 325 -1.53 -19.44 -4.85
C LEU A 325 -1.06 -20.86 -4.48
N VAL A 326 -0.12 -21.41 -5.25
CA VAL A 326 0.47 -22.72 -4.99
C VAL A 326 1.22 -22.71 -3.65
N LEU A 327 1.96 -21.64 -3.35
CA LEU A 327 2.64 -21.48 -2.07
C LEU A 327 1.65 -21.34 -0.90
N ALA A 328 0.60 -20.54 -1.07
CA ALA A 328 -0.46 -20.39 -0.06
C ALA A 328 -1.20 -21.71 0.21
N TRP A 329 -1.43 -22.51 -0.84
CA TRP A 329 -1.98 -23.86 -0.71
C TRP A 329 -1.05 -24.78 0.09
N ALA A 330 0.25 -24.76 -0.19
CA ALA A 330 1.22 -25.56 0.56
C ALA A 330 1.27 -25.17 2.06
N VAL A 331 1.22 -23.87 2.35
CA VAL A 331 1.15 -23.35 3.73
C VAL A 331 -0.13 -23.79 4.42
N PHE A 332 -1.28 -23.67 3.74
CA PHE A 332 -2.57 -24.12 4.25
C PHE A 332 -2.55 -25.62 4.60
N LEU A 333 -2.04 -26.46 3.68
CA LEU A 333 -1.90 -27.89 3.90
C LEU A 333 -0.98 -28.22 5.09
N TYR A 334 0.17 -27.55 5.21
CA TYR A 334 1.09 -27.77 6.33
C TYR A 334 0.42 -27.48 7.68
N LEU A 335 -0.22 -26.32 7.81
CA LEU A 335 -0.89 -25.93 9.05
C LEU A 335 -2.04 -26.89 9.37
N LEU A 336 -2.84 -27.25 8.36
CA LEU A 336 -3.92 -28.23 8.50
C LEU A 336 -3.41 -29.59 8.99
N LEU A 337 -2.33 -30.11 8.38
CA LEU A 337 -1.72 -31.39 8.75
C LEU A 337 -1.18 -31.39 10.19
N THR A 338 -0.72 -30.23 10.69
CA THR A 338 -0.26 -30.07 12.07
C THR A 338 -1.41 -30.16 13.08
N LEU A 339 -2.63 -29.81 12.68
CA LEU A 339 -3.84 -29.83 13.50
C LEU A 339 -4.58 -31.18 13.51
N LEU A 340 -4.24 -32.08 12.59
CA LEU A 340 -4.87 -33.39 12.51
C LEU A 340 -4.31 -34.33 13.59
N GLU A 341 -5.22 -35.04 14.26
CA GLU A 341 -4.81 -36.14 15.14
C GLU A 341 -4.07 -37.20 14.29
N LYS A 342 -3.02 -37.80 14.88
CA LYS A 342 -2.18 -38.82 14.23
C LYS A 342 -2.93 -40.15 14.07
N ASP A 343 -4.02 -40.15 13.32
CA ASP A 343 -4.71 -41.35 12.87
C ASP A 343 -4.08 -41.83 11.56
N GLU A 344 -3.71 -43.12 11.52
CA GLU A 344 -2.94 -43.75 10.43
C GLU A 344 -3.69 -43.83 9.07
N ASN A 345 -4.95 -43.40 8.99
CA ASN A 345 -5.82 -43.54 7.80
C ASN A 345 -6.28 -42.20 7.18
N ASN A 346 -5.58 -41.09 7.44
CA ASN A 346 -5.94 -39.80 6.84
C ASN A 346 -5.38 -39.69 5.40
N GLU A 347 -6.27 -39.79 4.40
CA GLU A 347 -5.95 -39.62 2.96
C GLU A 347 -5.23 -38.29 2.65
N LEU A 348 -5.38 -37.27 3.49
CA LEU A 348 -4.67 -35.99 3.37
C LEU A 348 -3.16 -36.08 3.65
N MET A 349 -2.69 -37.10 4.40
CA MET A 349 -1.25 -37.29 4.63
C MET A 349 -0.50 -37.74 3.36
N GLU A 350 -1.21 -38.14 2.30
CA GLU A 350 -0.60 -38.49 1.01
C GLU A 350 -0.24 -37.24 0.16
N ILE A 351 -0.75 -36.05 0.52
CA ILE A 351 -0.50 -34.82 -0.24
C ILE A 351 0.90 -34.28 0.09
N ASP A 352 1.77 -34.25 -0.93
CA ASP A 352 3.14 -33.74 -0.83
C ASP A 352 3.19 -32.20 -0.90
N HIS A 353 2.93 -31.56 0.23
CA HIS A 353 3.04 -30.10 0.36
C HIS A 353 4.47 -29.57 0.09
N ILE A 354 5.52 -30.39 0.28
CA ILE A 354 6.92 -29.97 0.02
C ILE A 354 7.17 -29.83 -1.48
N SER A 355 6.55 -30.67 -2.30
CA SER A 355 6.59 -30.53 -3.76
C SER A 355 6.00 -29.20 -4.22
N TYR A 356 4.85 -28.79 -3.67
CA TYR A 356 4.24 -27.49 -3.99
C TYR A 356 5.12 -26.31 -3.56
N VAL A 357 5.76 -26.37 -2.38
CA VAL A 357 6.73 -25.35 -1.96
C VAL A 357 7.85 -25.21 -2.99
N ARG A 358 8.45 -26.32 -3.40
CA ARG A 358 9.54 -26.32 -4.40
C ARG A 358 9.09 -25.72 -5.73
N GLN A 359 7.94 -26.16 -6.24
CA GLN A 359 7.35 -25.65 -7.47
C GLN A 359 7.11 -24.13 -7.38
N ALA A 360 6.59 -23.65 -6.26
CA ALA A 360 6.33 -22.24 -6.04
C ALA A 360 7.63 -21.40 -5.95
N PHE A 361 8.68 -21.91 -5.32
CA PHE A 361 9.98 -21.22 -5.28
C PHE A 361 10.64 -21.17 -6.66
N GLU A 362 10.59 -22.26 -7.43
CA GLU A 362 11.11 -22.31 -8.80
C GLU A 362 10.34 -21.35 -9.73
N ALA A 363 9.04 -21.14 -9.49
CA ALA A 363 8.21 -20.16 -10.20
C ALA A 363 8.42 -18.70 -9.73
N GLY A 364 9.22 -18.45 -8.68
CA GLY A 364 9.48 -17.10 -8.19
C GLY A 364 8.35 -16.46 -7.39
N SER A 365 7.57 -17.25 -6.66
CA SER A 365 6.34 -16.79 -5.96
C SER A 365 6.52 -15.58 -5.05
N LEU A 366 7.59 -15.56 -4.24
CA LEU A 366 7.88 -14.41 -3.35
C LEU A 366 8.22 -13.15 -4.16
N ARG A 367 8.95 -13.30 -5.27
CA ARG A 367 9.24 -12.19 -6.16
C ARG A 367 7.96 -11.63 -6.78
N TYR A 368 7.03 -12.48 -7.19
CA TYR A 368 5.73 -12.03 -7.70
C TYR A 368 4.90 -11.32 -6.62
N CYS A 369 4.94 -11.79 -5.36
CA CYS A 369 4.32 -11.07 -4.23
C CYS A 369 4.92 -9.67 -4.03
N LEU A 370 6.25 -9.55 -4.18
CA LEU A 370 6.91 -8.26 -4.15
C LEU A 370 6.49 -7.37 -5.33
N GLU A 371 6.43 -7.92 -6.55
CA GLU A 371 5.96 -7.20 -7.75
C GLU A 371 4.53 -6.65 -7.57
N ILE A 372 3.62 -7.42 -6.95
CA ILE A 372 2.27 -6.96 -6.60
C ILE A 372 2.33 -5.72 -5.68
N LEU A 373 3.17 -5.76 -4.64
CA LEU A 373 3.30 -4.67 -3.66
C LEU A 373 4.03 -3.44 -4.22
N GLU A 374 4.89 -3.63 -5.20
CA GLU A 374 5.58 -2.54 -5.90
C GLU A 374 4.76 -1.91 -7.00
N CYS A 375 3.72 -2.61 -7.47
CA CYS A 375 2.82 -2.11 -8.48
C CYS A 375 2.01 -0.92 -7.95
N ASP A 376 2.22 0.26 -8.54
CA ASP A 376 1.46 1.48 -8.20
C ASP A 376 -0.04 1.35 -8.52
N ILE A 377 -0.46 0.31 -9.26
CA ILE A 377 -1.86 -0.01 -9.55
C ILE A 377 -2.71 -0.07 -8.27
N LEU A 378 -2.23 -0.72 -7.20
CA LEU A 378 -3.01 -0.81 -5.96
C LEU A 378 -3.15 0.55 -5.23
N LYS A 379 -2.34 1.56 -5.60
CA LYS A 379 -2.38 2.91 -5.04
C LYS A 379 -3.15 3.90 -5.93
N ASP A 380 -3.12 3.70 -7.24
CA ASP A 380 -3.72 4.61 -8.23
C ASP A 380 -5.24 4.42 -8.36
N TYR A 381 -5.78 3.26 -7.97
CA TYR A 381 -7.21 2.96 -7.95
C TYR A 381 -7.79 3.00 -6.52
N ASP A 382 -9.01 3.52 -6.37
CA ASP A 382 -9.76 3.64 -5.09
C ASP A 382 -10.19 2.27 -4.50
N GLY A 383 -9.31 1.27 -4.44
CA GLY A 383 -9.57 -0.08 -3.94
C GLY A 383 -9.19 -0.28 -2.46
N PRO A 384 -9.51 -1.44 -1.86
CA PRO A 384 -9.22 -1.75 -0.46
C PRO A 384 -7.76 -2.19 -0.24
N MET A 385 -6.82 -1.30 -0.56
CA MET A 385 -5.36 -1.53 -0.46
C MET A 385 -4.95 -2.12 0.89
N SER A 386 -5.41 -1.53 2.00
CA SER A 386 -5.08 -2.04 3.35
C SER A 386 -5.51 -3.50 3.54
N GLY A 387 -6.65 -3.90 2.96
CA GLY A 387 -7.14 -5.28 2.96
C GLY A 387 -6.21 -6.21 2.19
N TYR A 388 -5.81 -5.85 0.97
CA TYR A 388 -4.87 -6.64 0.16
C TYR A 388 -3.52 -6.86 0.86
N ARG A 389 -2.99 -5.81 1.51
CA ARG A 389 -1.79 -5.93 2.35
C ARG A 389 -2.03 -6.81 3.57
N GLY A 390 -3.22 -6.74 4.16
CA GLY A 390 -3.65 -7.64 5.23
C GLY A 390 -3.58 -9.12 4.82
N VAL A 391 -4.11 -9.48 3.65
CA VAL A 391 -4.06 -10.85 3.12
C VAL A 391 -2.61 -11.30 2.92
N LEU A 392 -1.79 -10.48 2.28
CA LEU A 392 -0.37 -10.80 2.07
C LEU A 392 0.39 -10.89 3.40
N ARG A 393 0.08 -10.05 4.39
CA ARG A 393 0.65 -10.11 5.75
C ARG A 393 0.33 -11.46 6.40
N THR A 394 -0.95 -11.84 6.41
CA THR A 394 -1.40 -13.11 6.99
C THR A 394 -0.76 -14.29 6.28
N PHE A 395 -0.71 -14.27 4.95
CA PHE A 395 -0.05 -15.29 4.15
C PHE A 395 1.45 -15.43 4.47
N ILE A 396 2.20 -14.32 4.45
CA ILE A 396 3.64 -14.34 4.76
C ILE A 396 3.88 -14.76 6.21
N SER A 397 3.05 -14.33 7.15
CA SER A 397 3.18 -14.76 8.54
C SER A 397 2.94 -16.27 8.72
N ALA A 398 1.87 -16.79 8.10
CA ALA A 398 1.59 -18.22 8.07
C ALA A 398 2.75 -19.00 7.40
N PHE A 399 3.36 -18.46 6.35
CA PHE A 399 4.55 -19.04 5.74
C PHE A 399 5.76 -19.09 6.70
N ILE A 400 6.03 -18.00 7.44
CA ILE A 400 7.09 -17.95 8.47
C ILE A 400 6.82 -18.98 9.58
N ALA A 401 5.56 -19.16 9.97
CA ALA A 401 5.17 -20.13 11.00
C ALA A 401 5.34 -21.58 10.53
N SER A 402 5.05 -21.85 9.25
CA SER A 402 5.08 -23.21 8.69
C SER A 402 6.48 -23.69 8.34
N TYR A 403 7.36 -22.79 7.87
CA TYR A 403 8.67 -23.16 7.37
C TYR A 403 9.75 -22.35 8.08
N GLU A 404 10.75 -23.05 8.65
CA GLU A 404 11.90 -22.39 9.25
C GLU A 404 12.65 -21.55 8.21
N ILE A 405 12.65 -20.22 8.40
CA ILE A 405 13.47 -19.33 7.59
C ILE A 405 14.91 -19.47 8.04
N ASN A 406 15.71 -20.21 7.28
CA ASN A 406 17.16 -20.17 7.42
C ASN A 406 17.67 -18.80 6.97
N LEU A 407 18.01 -17.94 7.93
CA LEU A 407 18.62 -16.62 7.71
C LEU A 407 20.10 -16.71 7.30
N GLN A 408 20.46 -17.68 6.46
CA GLN A 408 21.82 -17.78 5.93
C GLN A 408 22.05 -16.73 4.83
N PRO A 409 23.23 -16.10 4.77
CA PRO A 409 23.50 -14.98 3.88
C PRO A 409 23.52 -15.33 2.38
N ASP A 410 23.62 -16.62 2.02
CA ASP A 410 23.73 -17.08 0.62
C ASP A 410 22.39 -17.38 -0.06
N ASP A 411 21.28 -17.43 0.69
CA ASP A 411 19.94 -17.58 0.14
C ASP A 411 19.28 -16.20 -0.06
N GLY A 412 18.85 -15.87 -1.28
CA GLY A 412 18.17 -14.59 -1.57
C GLY A 412 16.76 -14.47 -0.96
N ASN A 413 16.19 -15.57 -0.45
CA ASN A 413 14.81 -15.65 0.02
C ASN A 413 14.53 -14.85 1.31
N PRO A 414 15.35 -14.92 2.39
CA PRO A 414 15.23 -14.04 3.55
C PRO A 414 15.13 -12.55 3.23
N THR A 415 15.95 -12.07 2.28
CA THR A 415 15.93 -10.66 1.86
C THR A 415 14.60 -10.32 1.18
N LEU A 416 14.09 -11.19 0.31
CA LEU A 416 12.78 -11.00 -0.33
C LEU A 416 11.64 -10.98 0.68
N ILE A 417 11.66 -11.84 1.70
CA ILE A 417 10.64 -11.83 2.77
C ILE A 417 10.67 -10.49 3.51
N LEU A 418 11.86 -9.99 3.85
CA LEU A 418 12.00 -8.67 4.45
C LEU A 418 11.54 -7.54 3.53
N ASP A 419 11.83 -7.63 2.22
CA ASP A 419 11.35 -6.66 1.23
C ASP A 419 9.82 -6.60 1.22
N ILE A 420 9.17 -7.77 1.17
CA ILE A 420 7.71 -7.92 1.19
C ILE A 420 7.13 -7.34 2.48
N LEU A 421 7.64 -7.73 3.65
CA LEU A 421 7.18 -7.23 4.95
C LEU A 421 7.33 -5.71 5.03
N CYS A 422 8.47 -5.17 4.63
CA CYS A 422 8.69 -3.73 4.61
C CYS A 422 7.65 -3.02 3.73
N LYS A 423 7.33 -3.56 2.56
CA LYS A 423 6.34 -2.97 1.65
C LYS A 423 4.91 -3.10 2.18
N ILE A 424 4.58 -4.19 2.88
CA ILE A 424 3.26 -4.39 3.51
C ILE A 424 2.99 -3.29 4.54
N TYR A 425 3.92 -3.09 5.50
CA TYR A 425 3.71 -2.13 6.58
C TYR A 425 3.90 -0.68 6.17
N ARG A 426 4.73 -0.40 5.15
CA ARG A 426 5.04 0.98 4.71
C ARG A 426 3.79 1.73 4.24
N GLY A 427 3.44 2.78 4.95
CA GLY A 427 2.28 3.64 4.73
C GLY A 427 0.98 3.17 5.40
N GLU A 428 0.99 2.05 6.13
CA GLU A 428 -0.19 1.45 6.75
C GLU A 428 -0.13 1.51 8.28
N GLU A 429 -0.64 2.60 8.86
CA GLU A 429 -0.66 2.80 10.32
C GLU A 429 -1.48 1.70 11.04
N SER A 430 -2.63 1.29 10.49
CA SER A 430 -3.48 0.26 11.09
C SER A 430 -2.78 -1.09 11.23
N LEU A 431 -2.03 -1.52 10.21
CA LEU A 431 -1.26 -2.76 10.26
C LEU A 431 -0.08 -2.64 11.23
N CYS A 432 0.58 -1.48 11.29
CA CYS A 432 1.64 -1.25 12.27
C CYS A 432 1.11 -1.29 13.71
N ILE A 433 -0.09 -0.76 13.96
CA ILE A 433 -0.74 -0.86 15.28
C ILE A 433 -0.97 -2.32 15.64
N GLN A 434 -1.56 -3.12 14.75
CA GLN A 434 -1.79 -4.55 14.99
C GLN A 434 -0.47 -5.32 15.25
N PHE A 435 0.60 -4.98 14.52
CA PHE A 435 1.91 -5.61 14.73
C PHE A 435 2.43 -5.42 16.16
N TRP A 436 2.31 -4.21 16.70
CA TRP A 436 2.78 -3.90 18.05
C TRP A 436 1.81 -4.34 19.15
N ASP A 437 0.57 -4.67 18.81
CA ASP A 437 -0.38 -5.29 19.74
C ASP A 437 0.04 -6.72 20.07
N LYS A 438 0.40 -6.96 21.33
CA LYS A 438 0.86 -8.27 21.81
C LYS A 438 -0.18 -9.37 21.58
N GLU A 439 -1.46 -9.04 21.55
CA GLU A 439 -2.55 -9.99 21.33
C GLU A 439 -2.66 -10.44 19.86
N SER A 440 -2.02 -9.75 18.91
CA SER A 440 -1.99 -10.16 17.50
C SER A 440 -1.17 -11.45 17.31
N PHE A 441 -1.85 -12.59 17.25
CA PHE A 441 -1.23 -13.88 16.93
C PHE A 441 -0.70 -13.91 15.49
N ILE A 442 -1.37 -13.23 14.56
CA ILE A 442 -0.97 -13.12 13.15
C ILE A 442 0.44 -12.53 13.07
N ASP A 443 0.77 -11.54 13.90
CA ASP A 443 2.10 -10.91 13.86
C ASP A 443 3.15 -11.64 14.71
N GLY A 444 2.77 -12.70 15.44
CA GLY A 444 3.66 -13.50 16.27
C GLY A 444 4.90 -14.03 15.51
N PRO A 445 4.73 -14.74 14.38
CA PRO A 445 5.85 -15.21 13.56
C PRO A 445 6.76 -14.08 13.04
N ILE A 446 6.17 -12.95 12.62
CA ILE A 446 6.92 -11.77 12.14
C ILE A 446 7.69 -11.11 13.29
N ARG A 447 7.11 -11.04 14.49
CA ARG A 447 7.78 -10.54 15.70
C ARG A 447 8.94 -11.44 16.13
N SER A 448 8.82 -12.75 15.96
CA SER A 448 9.93 -13.69 16.18
C SER A 448 11.09 -13.38 15.24
N LEU A 449 10.80 -13.14 13.96
CA LEU A 449 11.80 -12.69 12.99
C LEU A 449 12.45 -11.35 13.40
N LEU A 450 11.67 -10.36 13.84
CA LEU A 450 12.20 -9.10 14.34
C LEU A 450 13.12 -9.30 15.57
N CYS A 451 12.72 -10.15 16.52
CA CYS A 451 13.54 -10.46 17.69
C CYS A 451 14.83 -11.19 17.32
N ASN A 452 14.81 -12.05 16.28
CA ASN A 452 16.02 -12.69 15.77
C ASN A 452 16.98 -11.66 15.13
N LEU A 453 16.46 -10.68 14.39
CA LEU A 453 17.27 -9.59 13.83
C LEU A 453 17.85 -8.70 14.94
N GLU A 454 17.05 -8.36 15.95
CA GLU A 454 17.52 -7.62 17.13
C GLU A 454 18.56 -8.43 17.91
N SER A 455 18.41 -9.77 17.96
CA SER A 455 19.35 -10.66 18.62
C SER A 455 20.78 -10.47 18.07
N GLU A 456 20.91 -10.26 16.76
CA GLU A 456 22.18 -10.08 16.04
C GLU A 456 22.65 -8.62 15.96
N PHE A 457 21.90 -7.62 16.44
CA PHE A 457 22.29 -6.21 16.36
C PHE A 457 23.60 -5.91 17.15
N PRO A 458 24.56 -5.12 16.63
CA PRO A 458 24.59 -4.37 15.36
C PRO A 458 25.21 -5.12 14.16
N PHE A 459 25.25 -6.45 14.16
CA PHE A 459 25.80 -7.21 13.03
C PHE A 459 24.88 -7.18 11.80
N ARG A 460 23.55 -7.19 11.98
CA ARG A 460 22.54 -7.07 10.92
C ARG A 460 21.69 -5.80 11.04
N SER A 461 22.38 -4.66 11.17
CA SER A 461 21.74 -3.35 11.37
C SER A 461 20.82 -2.96 10.21
N ILE A 462 21.21 -3.23 8.96
CA ILE A 462 20.44 -2.84 7.78
C ILE A 462 19.05 -3.48 7.80
N GLU A 463 18.98 -4.80 7.96
CA GLU A 463 17.73 -5.55 7.96
C GLU A 463 16.82 -5.16 9.12
N LEU A 464 17.41 -5.00 10.32
CA LEU A 464 16.68 -4.57 11.51
C LEU A 464 16.09 -3.17 11.34
N VAL A 465 16.92 -2.19 10.98
CA VAL A 465 16.53 -0.78 10.87
C VAL A 465 15.51 -0.60 9.75
N ARG A 466 15.67 -1.30 8.63
CA ARG A 466 14.74 -1.24 7.51
C ARG A 466 13.36 -1.75 7.91
N LEU A 467 13.28 -2.89 8.60
CA LEU A 467 12.02 -3.43 9.10
C LEU A 467 11.39 -2.49 10.13
N LEU A 468 12.16 -2.03 11.13
CA LEU A 468 11.68 -1.08 12.15
C LEU A 468 11.17 0.24 11.54
N SER A 469 11.83 0.74 10.49
CA SER A 469 11.38 1.92 9.78
C SER A 469 9.99 1.71 9.17
N SER A 470 9.75 0.56 8.53
CA SER A 470 8.42 0.23 8.00
C SER A 470 7.34 0.05 9.08
N LEU A 471 7.72 -0.40 10.28
CA LEU A 471 6.83 -0.63 11.41
C LEU A 471 6.53 0.63 12.26
N SER A 472 6.98 1.80 11.81
CA SER A 472 6.86 3.07 12.53
C SER A 472 5.76 4.00 12.00
N GLU A 473 4.85 3.51 11.13
CA GLU A 473 3.78 4.34 10.57
C GLU A 473 2.76 4.73 11.65
N GLY A 474 2.70 6.02 11.99
CA GLY A 474 1.77 6.54 13.00
C GLY A 474 2.42 6.88 14.34
N THR A 475 1.71 7.65 15.16
CA THR A 475 2.27 8.22 16.41
C THR A 475 2.61 7.15 17.45
N TRP A 476 1.73 6.16 17.63
CA TRP A 476 1.94 5.07 18.60
C TRP A 476 2.93 4.01 18.09
N PRO A 477 2.86 3.51 16.84
CA PRO A 477 3.88 2.59 16.32
C PRO A 477 5.30 3.18 16.33
N ALA A 478 5.46 4.48 16.03
CA ALA A 478 6.75 5.16 16.16
C ALA A 478 7.28 5.10 17.61
N GLU A 479 6.40 5.30 18.61
CA GLU A 479 6.77 5.19 20.02
C GLU A 479 7.18 3.76 20.40
N CYS A 480 6.47 2.76 19.90
CA CYS A 480 6.81 1.36 20.09
C CYS A 480 8.21 1.03 19.51
N VAL A 481 8.51 1.49 18.29
CA VAL A 481 9.84 1.31 17.66
C VAL A 481 10.93 2.00 18.46
N TYR A 482 10.72 3.26 18.88
CA TYR A 482 11.68 3.97 19.71
C TYR A 482 11.93 3.24 21.04
N ASN A 483 10.87 2.82 21.72
CA ASN A 483 10.98 2.08 22.97
C ASN A 483 11.65 0.70 22.79
N PHE A 484 11.38 0.01 21.68
CA PHE A 484 12.02 -1.26 21.33
C PHE A 484 13.53 -1.09 21.20
N LEU A 485 13.99 -0.08 20.46
CA LEU A 485 15.43 0.22 20.31
C LEU A 485 16.04 0.76 21.61
N ASN A 486 15.34 1.63 22.33
CA ASN A 486 15.89 2.24 23.54
C ASN A 486 16.02 1.23 24.70
N ARG A 487 15.18 0.18 24.69
CA ARG A 487 15.17 -0.89 25.70
C ARG A 487 15.83 -2.18 25.20
N SER A 488 16.53 -2.17 24.06
CA SER A 488 17.22 -3.35 23.53
C SER A 488 18.20 -3.92 24.57
N VAL A 489 18.13 -5.23 24.81
CA VAL A 489 18.90 -5.89 25.87
C VAL A 489 20.08 -6.63 25.24
N GLY A 490 21.17 -5.93 25.03
CA GLY A 490 22.44 -6.53 24.61
C GLY A 490 22.98 -6.00 23.30
N ILE A 491 24.25 -6.31 23.07
CA ILE A 491 24.98 -5.97 21.84
C ILE A 491 25.66 -7.24 21.36
N SER A 492 25.58 -7.51 20.06
CA SER A 492 26.22 -8.66 19.45
C SER A 492 27.56 -8.31 18.80
N SER A 493 28.55 -9.18 18.99
CA SER A 493 29.85 -9.04 18.33
C SER A 493 30.43 -10.41 17.98
N LEU A 494 31.36 -10.43 17.02
CA LEU A 494 32.18 -11.60 16.79
C LEU A 494 33.18 -11.75 17.94
N PHE A 495 33.37 -12.98 18.42
CA PHE A 495 34.25 -13.30 19.53
C PHE A 495 34.95 -14.64 19.29
N GLU A 496 36.22 -14.72 19.66
CA GLU A 496 36.99 -15.96 19.59
C GLU A 496 36.68 -16.86 20.79
N ILE A 497 36.35 -18.11 20.53
CA ILE A 497 35.93 -19.07 21.55
C ILE A 497 36.98 -20.17 21.68
N ASN A 498 37.31 -20.49 22.94
CA ASN A 498 38.28 -21.53 23.29
C ASN A 498 37.62 -22.76 23.95
N SER A 499 36.29 -22.80 24.07
CA SER A 499 35.54 -23.85 24.78
C SER A 499 34.14 -24.06 24.20
N ASP A 500 33.63 -25.29 24.18
CA ASP A 500 32.28 -25.65 23.69
C ASP A 500 31.11 -25.18 24.59
N SER A 501 31.34 -24.21 25.49
CA SER A 501 30.30 -23.72 26.41
C SER A 501 29.39 -22.70 25.72
N GLN A 502 28.08 -22.76 25.96
CA GLN A 502 27.09 -21.85 25.35
C GLN A 502 27.16 -20.40 25.88
N ILE A 503 27.85 -20.19 26.99
CA ILE A 503 28.02 -18.90 27.67
C ILE A 503 29.50 -18.59 27.73
N VAL A 504 29.87 -17.37 27.35
CA VAL A 504 31.24 -16.86 27.36
C VAL A 504 31.34 -15.61 28.23
N GLU A 505 32.53 -15.33 28.74
CA GLU A 505 32.81 -14.12 29.52
C GLU A 505 33.93 -13.33 28.85
N ALA A 506 33.70 -12.02 28.67
CA ALA A 506 34.68 -11.12 28.07
C ALA A 506 35.86 -10.89 29.02
N GLN A 507 37.00 -11.53 28.78
CA GLN A 507 38.22 -11.32 29.59
C GLN A 507 38.86 -9.94 29.36
N GLN A 508 38.58 -9.30 28.23
CA GLN A 508 39.05 -7.97 27.86
C GLN A 508 37.88 -7.16 27.26
N PRO A 509 37.96 -5.82 27.25
CA PRO A 509 36.92 -5.01 26.62
C PRO A 509 36.72 -5.39 25.15
N VAL A 510 35.49 -5.73 24.78
CA VAL A 510 35.15 -6.19 23.43
C VAL A 510 34.72 -4.99 22.59
N ARG A 511 35.28 -4.86 21.40
CA ARG A 511 34.92 -3.78 20.47
C ARG A 511 33.53 -4.03 19.91
N VAL A 512 32.69 -2.99 19.92
CA VAL A 512 31.39 -3.05 19.26
C VAL A 512 31.59 -2.91 17.74
N PRO A 513 30.98 -3.78 16.91
CA PRO A 513 31.07 -3.66 15.46
C PRO A 513 30.58 -2.29 14.97
N GLY A 514 31.32 -1.68 14.06
CA GLY A 514 30.93 -0.43 13.42
C GLY A 514 31.19 0.85 14.23
N VAL A 515 31.54 0.76 15.53
CA VAL A 515 31.70 1.94 16.39
C VAL A 515 33.10 2.03 16.99
N GLU A 516 33.92 2.93 16.46
CA GLU A 516 35.20 3.29 17.06
C GLU A 516 35.02 3.91 18.46
N GLY A 517 35.79 3.42 19.42
CA GLY A 517 35.80 3.96 20.79
C GLY A 517 34.68 3.47 21.70
N PHE A 518 33.77 2.62 21.20
CA PHE A 518 32.70 2.02 22.00
C PHE A 518 33.03 0.55 22.32
N PHE A 519 33.05 0.23 23.61
CA PHE A 519 33.53 -1.06 24.12
C PHE A 519 32.55 -1.64 25.12
N ILE A 520 32.34 -2.95 25.01
CA ILE A 520 31.68 -3.76 26.04
C ILE A 520 32.70 -4.02 27.15
N PRO A 521 32.39 -3.73 28.43
CA PRO A 521 33.33 -3.93 29.53
C PRO A 521 33.80 -5.39 29.70
N ALA A 522 35.01 -5.57 30.21
CA ALA A 522 35.48 -6.88 30.66
C ALA A 522 34.62 -7.39 31.83
N GLY A 523 34.43 -8.71 31.94
CA GLY A 523 33.54 -9.37 32.89
C GLY A 523 32.08 -9.45 32.44
N THR A 524 31.75 -8.91 31.26
CA THR A 524 30.40 -9.05 30.69
C THR A 524 30.19 -10.48 30.20
N HIS A 525 29.03 -11.05 30.54
CA HIS A 525 28.63 -12.37 30.07
C HIS A 525 27.96 -12.26 28.70
N GLY A 526 28.15 -13.27 27.87
CA GLY A 526 27.55 -13.34 26.54
C GLY A 526 27.07 -14.73 26.20
N ARG A 527 26.00 -14.81 25.42
CA ARG A 527 25.43 -16.06 24.90
C ARG A 527 25.86 -16.25 23.45
N ILE A 528 26.33 -17.44 23.11
CA ILE A 528 26.65 -17.78 21.72
C ILE A 528 25.33 -17.93 20.94
N LEU A 529 25.19 -17.16 19.85
CA LEU A 529 24.06 -17.25 18.94
C LEU A 529 24.32 -18.28 17.84
N ARG A 530 25.46 -18.16 17.15
CA ARG A 530 25.88 -19.07 16.08
C ARG A 530 27.40 -19.09 15.93
N VAL A 531 27.96 -20.24 15.58
CA VAL A 531 29.38 -20.41 15.25
C VAL A 531 29.56 -20.07 13.76
N VAL A 532 30.45 -19.13 13.45
CA VAL A 532 30.65 -18.59 12.09
C VAL A 532 31.95 -19.11 11.46
N GLY A 533 32.94 -19.49 12.26
CA GLY A 533 34.21 -20.09 11.81
C GLY A 533 34.70 -21.14 12.80
N GLU A 534 35.90 -21.71 12.56
CA GLU A 534 36.44 -22.81 13.39
C GLU A 534 36.49 -22.46 14.89
N ASN A 535 36.91 -21.24 15.24
CA ASN A 535 36.99 -20.75 16.62
C ASN A 535 36.33 -19.37 16.82
N THR A 536 35.41 -18.97 15.94
CA THR A 536 34.75 -17.65 16.01
C THR A 536 33.25 -17.82 16.01
N ALA A 537 32.57 -17.20 16.97
CA ALA A 537 31.12 -17.14 16.96
C ALA A 537 30.59 -15.71 17.12
N LEU A 538 29.33 -15.57 16.74
CA LEU A 538 28.53 -14.42 17.07
C LEU A 538 28.00 -14.59 18.50
N VAL A 539 28.38 -13.66 19.37
CA VAL A 539 28.02 -13.65 20.79
C VAL A 539 27.17 -12.44 21.08
N ARG A 540 26.02 -12.66 21.73
CA ARG A 540 25.17 -11.59 22.28
C ARG A 540 25.58 -11.30 23.72
N TRP A 541 26.11 -10.12 23.97
CA TRP A 541 26.57 -9.68 25.27
C TRP A 541 25.42 -9.08 26.09
N GLU A 542 25.36 -9.40 27.38
CA GLU A 542 24.41 -8.84 28.35
C GLU A 542 24.81 -7.42 28.76
N TYR A 543 24.91 -6.52 27.76
CA TYR A 543 25.26 -5.13 27.95
C TYR A 543 24.08 -4.23 27.53
N SER A 544 23.43 -3.63 28.52
CA SER A 544 22.29 -2.74 28.29
C SER A 544 22.77 -1.38 27.75
N SER A 545 22.70 -1.22 26.43
CA SER A 545 22.87 0.06 25.76
C SER A 545 21.65 0.34 24.91
N SER A 546 21.28 1.62 24.81
CA SER A 546 20.24 2.05 23.88
C SER A 546 20.69 1.75 22.44
N GLY A 547 19.91 0.96 21.69
CA GLY A 547 20.15 0.70 20.28
C GLY A 547 20.08 1.97 19.44
N MET A 548 19.22 2.93 19.83
CA MET A 548 19.15 4.24 19.19
C MET A 548 20.46 5.02 19.34
N PHE A 549 21.10 4.94 20.51
CA PHE A 549 22.40 5.56 20.74
C PHE A 549 23.50 4.93 19.87
N VAL A 550 23.50 3.59 19.74
CA VAL A 550 24.44 2.88 18.87
C VAL A 550 24.27 3.30 17.40
N LEU A 551 23.03 3.41 16.91
CA LEU A 551 22.75 3.90 15.54
C LEU A 551 23.22 5.34 15.32
N LEU A 552 23.03 6.23 16.30
CA LEU A 552 23.51 7.61 16.21
C LEU A 552 25.04 7.68 16.22
N LEU A 553 25.71 6.80 16.97
CA LEU A 553 27.16 6.69 16.94
C LEU A 553 27.66 6.20 15.57
N HIS A 554 26.98 5.23 14.94
CA HIS A 554 27.28 4.82 13.57
C HIS A 554 27.16 6.00 12.60
N LEU A 555 26.09 6.80 12.71
CA LEU A 555 25.91 8.00 11.88
C LEU A 555 26.96 9.10 12.14
N ALA A 556 27.45 9.23 13.37
CA ALA A 556 28.45 10.22 13.74
C ALA A 556 29.86 9.88 13.21
N GLN A 557 30.13 8.61 12.90
CA GLN A 557 31.47 8.15 12.52
C GLN A 557 31.70 8.23 11.01
N GLU A 558 32.70 9.05 10.65
CA GLU A 558 33.01 9.41 9.26
C GLU A 558 33.55 8.25 8.41
N MET A 559 34.04 7.16 9.03
CA MET A 559 34.72 6.04 8.37
C MET A 559 33.77 5.01 7.74
N TYR A 560 32.47 5.06 8.01
CA TYR A 560 31.46 4.13 7.48
C TYR A 560 30.59 4.71 6.35
N LEU A 561 30.97 5.86 5.78
CA LEU A 561 30.35 6.42 4.57
C LEU A 561 30.46 5.51 3.33
N ASP A 562 31.21 4.40 3.40
CA ASP A 562 31.22 3.37 2.37
C ASP A 562 29.95 2.47 2.42
N ASN A 563 29.30 2.30 3.59
CA ASN A 563 28.01 1.60 3.71
C ASN A 563 26.82 2.56 3.59
N LYS A 564 26.63 3.10 2.38
CA LYS A 564 25.60 4.11 2.09
C LYS A 564 24.17 3.67 2.43
N ASP A 565 23.91 2.37 2.36
CA ASP A 565 22.59 1.80 2.60
C ASP A 565 22.23 1.88 4.10
N GLU A 566 23.16 1.58 5.00
CA GLU A 566 22.94 1.69 6.44
C GLU A 566 22.65 3.13 6.88
N VAL A 567 23.38 4.11 6.32
CA VAL A 567 23.12 5.54 6.54
C VAL A 567 21.72 5.92 6.03
N ALA A 568 21.35 5.45 4.84
CA ALA A 568 20.03 5.73 4.25
C ALA A 568 18.89 5.19 5.11
N PHE A 569 18.95 3.92 5.52
CA PHE A 569 17.90 3.32 6.33
C PHE A 569 17.83 3.91 7.73
N THR A 570 18.96 4.29 8.32
CA THR A 570 18.97 4.94 9.64
C THR A 570 18.38 6.35 9.58
N LEU A 571 18.71 7.15 8.55
CA LEU A 571 18.08 8.46 8.35
C LEU A 571 16.59 8.33 8.02
N ASP A 572 16.18 7.31 7.26
CA ASP A 572 14.77 7.03 6.98
C ASP A 572 14.00 6.70 8.26
N LEU A 573 14.53 5.81 9.12
CA LEU A 573 13.96 5.50 10.42
C LEU A 573 13.85 6.76 11.29
N LEU A 574 14.94 7.52 11.44
CA LEU A 574 14.94 8.75 12.24
C LEU A 574 13.92 9.76 11.73
N SER A 575 13.88 9.98 10.41
CA SER A 575 12.93 10.87 9.75
C SER A 575 11.49 10.49 10.07
N ARG A 576 11.15 9.21 10.04
CA ARG A 576 9.82 8.73 10.41
C ARG A 576 9.50 8.94 11.88
N LEU A 577 10.38 8.49 12.78
CA LEU A 577 10.18 8.60 14.22
C LEU A 577 9.90 10.04 14.65
N VAL A 578 10.70 11.00 14.16
CA VAL A 578 10.51 12.41 14.50
C VAL A 578 9.28 13.00 13.81
N SER A 579 8.93 12.55 12.60
CA SER A 579 7.74 13.03 11.86
C SER A 579 6.43 12.66 12.55
N PHE A 580 6.34 11.45 13.10
CA PHE A 580 5.08 10.93 13.63
C PHE A 580 4.83 11.26 15.10
N ASN A 581 5.89 11.53 15.87
CA ASN A 581 5.77 11.76 17.30
C ASN A 581 6.75 12.84 17.78
N THR A 582 6.20 13.99 18.17
CA THR A 582 6.98 15.13 18.69
C THR A 582 7.68 14.81 20.02
N GLY A 583 7.07 13.97 20.87
CA GLY A 583 7.69 13.50 22.11
C GLY A 583 8.97 12.70 21.84
N ILE A 584 8.96 11.85 20.81
CA ILE A 584 10.17 11.13 20.37
C ILE A 584 11.19 12.11 19.79
N CYS A 585 10.76 13.14 19.06
CA CYS A 585 11.68 14.17 18.57
C CYS A 585 12.47 14.84 19.71
N PHE A 586 11.79 15.21 20.80
CA PHE A 586 12.47 15.71 22.01
C PHE A 586 13.40 14.66 22.62
N ALA A 587 12.95 13.42 22.77
CA ALA A 587 13.75 12.35 23.34
C ALA A 587 15.04 12.11 22.53
N VAL A 588 14.94 12.03 21.20
CA VAL A 588 16.07 11.86 20.28
C VAL A 588 17.07 13.01 20.37
N MET A 589 16.59 14.25 20.50
CA MET A 589 17.47 15.41 20.70
C MET A 589 18.18 15.40 22.07
N ASP A 590 17.60 14.75 23.07
CA ASP A 590 18.06 14.70 24.46
C ASP A 590 18.76 13.39 24.84
N ILE A 591 18.96 12.46 23.88
CA ILE A 591 19.58 11.15 24.11
C ILE A 591 20.94 11.27 24.83
N SER A 592 21.71 12.31 24.51
CA SER A 592 23.01 12.60 25.16
C SER A 592 22.90 13.03 26.62
N ASN A 593 21.78 13.61 27.05
CA ASN A 593 21.57 14.07 28.44
C ASN A 593 20.82 13.04 29.31
N SER A 594 20.07 12.12 28.70
CA SER A 594 19.17 11.19 29.40
C SER A 594 19.84 9.97 30.04
N LEU A 595 21.10 9.67 29.70
CA LEU A 595 21.82 8.52 30.24
C LEU A 595 22.50 8.88 31.56
N GLN A 596 22.00 8.32 32.67
CA GLN A 596 22.73 8.26 33.95
C GLN A 596 24.00 7.41 33.75
N PHE A 597 25.10 8.03 33.37
CA PHE A 597 26.43 7.42 33.39
C PHE A 597 26.98 7.40 34.84
N ASP A 598 26.33 6.67 35.74
CA ASP A 598 26.85 6.43 37.11
C ASP A 598 27.82 5.24 37.19
N ALA A 599 28.11 4.60 36.05
CA ALA A 599 29.18 3.62 35.95
C ALA A 599 29.95 3.87 34.66
N VAL A 600 31.28 3.97 34.79
CA VAL A 600 32.30 4.08 33.73
C VAL A 600 32.86 5.51 33.55
N ASP A 601 33.79 5.86 34.44
CA ASP A 601 34.84 6.91 34.32
C ASP A 601 35.76 6.76 33.05
N LEU A 602 35.37 5.98 32.04
CA LEU A 602 36.17 5.73 30.82
C LEU A 602 35.58 6.33 29.53
N MET A 603 34.40 6.95 29.55
CA MET A 603 33.91 7.68 28.37
C MET A 603 34.52 9.09 28.36
N ASN A 604 35.44 9.37 27.43
CA ASN A 604 36.00 10.71 27.23
C ASN A 604 34.86 11.74 27.03
N GLU A 605 34.98 12.95 27.59
CA GLU A 605 34.12 14.13 27.28
C GLU A 605 33.96 14.40 25.75
N GLN A 606 34.83 13.80 24.93
CA GLN A 606 34.74 13.80 23.47
C GLN A 606 33.56 12.99 22.91
N VAL A 607 33.09 11.94 23.59
CA VAL A 607 31.98 11.08 23.09
C VAL A 607 30.63 11.77 23.31
N GLU A 608 30.41 12.42 24.45
CA GLU A 608 29.21 13.25 24.69
C GLU A 608 29.08 14.39 23.66
N LYS A 609 30.20 15.06 23.33
CA LYS A 609 30.24 16.06 22.25
C LYS A 609 30.01 15.48 20.84
N ARG A 610 30.16 14.16 20.63
CA ARG A 610 29.96 13.51 19.32
C ARG A 610 28.51 13.11 19.06
N VAL A 611 27.65 13.03 20.08
CA VAL A 611 26.26 12.53 19.95
C VAL A 611 25.24 13.67 20.10
N TRP A 612 25.45 14.76 19.37
CA TRP A 612 24.42 15.78 19.20
C TRP A 612 23.78 15.63 17.81
N VAL A 613 22.54 15.12 17.78
CA VAL A 613 21.88 14.65 16.55
C VAL A 613 21.79 15.75 15.47
N VAL A 614 21.53 17.00 15.88
CA VAL A 614 21.48 18.14 14.97
C VAL A 614 22.82 18.36 14.27
N GLU A 615 23.94 18.29 15.00
CA GLU A 615 25.29 18.40 14.43
C GLU A 615 25.65 17.20 13.55
N ILE A 616 25.27 15.97 13.97
CA ILE A 616 25.46 14.76 13.17
C ILE A 616 24.79 14.92 11.81
N VAL A 617 23.50 15.26 11.78
CA VAL A 617 22.73 15.44 10.54
C VAL A 617 23.32 16.58 9.70
N CYS A 618 23.72 17.69 10.32
CA CYS A 618 24.37 18.79 9.62
C CYS A 618 25.69 18.37 8.95
N ASN A 619 26.54 17.63 9.67
CA ASN A 619 27.82 17.15 9.18
C ASN A 619 27.66 16.11 8.05
N LEU A 620 26.64 15.25 8.15
CA LEU A 620 26.29 14.31 7.09
C LEU A 620 25.93 15.07 5.81
N ILE A 621 24.96 16.00 5.86
CA ILE A 621 24.51 16.80 4.70
C ILE A 621 25.68 17.49 3.98
N LYS A 622 26.61 18.08 4.74
CA LYS A 622 27.80 18.75 4.18
C LYS A 622 28.67 17.83 3.33
N LYS A 623 28.79 16.57 3.71
CA LYS A 623 29.70 15.60 3.11
C LYS A 623 29.08 14.74 2.01
N LEU A 624 27.79 14.93 1.72
CA LEU A 624 27.08 14.13 0.70
C LEU A 624 27.66 14.35 -0.71
N PRO A 625 27.81 13.26 -1.50
CA PRO A 625 28.24 13.34 -2.90
C PRO A 625 27.14 13.95 -3.79
N LEU A 626 27.55 14.59 -4.89
CA LEU A 626 26.65 15.14 -5.91
C LEU A 626 26.12 14.01 -6.83
N ASN A 627 25.20 13.19 -6.34
CA ASN A 627 24.50 12.15 -7.09
C ASN A 627 23.09 11.92 -6.53
N SER A 628 22.29 11.06 -7.18
CA SER A 628 20.90 10.79 -6.80
C SER A 628 20.76 10.27 -5.36
N SER A 629 21.62 9.34 -4.94
CA SER A 629 21.67 8.83 -3.56
C SER A 629 21.93 9.96 -2.55
N GLY A 630 22.88 10.84 -2.84
CA GLY A 630 23.15 12.01 -2.00
C GLY A 630 21.96 12.96 -1.94
N ALA A 631 21.21 13.17 -3.04
CA ALA A 631 20.04 14.03 -3.05
C ALA A 631 18.93 13.50 -2.13
N VAL A 632 18.71 12.18 -2.15
CA VAL A 632 17.76 11.49 -1.26
C VAL A 632 18.17 11.63 0.20
N LEU A 633 19.45 11.38 0.53
CA LEU A 633 19.97 11.53 1.90
C LEU A 633 19.87 12.98 2.39
N MET A 634 20.14 13.94 1.50
CA MET A 634 20.03 15.37 1.81
C MET A 634 18.58 15.75 2.11
N SER A 635 17.62 15.22 1.33
CA SER A 635 16.19 15.41 1.55
C SER A 635 15.77 14.89 2.93
N MET A 636 16.14 13.65 3.28
CA MET A 636 15.85 13.05 4.58
C MET A 636 16.45 13.87 5.73
N GLY A 637 17.71 14.28 5.62
CA GLY A 637 18.39 15.08 6.63
C GLY A 637 17.73 16.45 6.84
N ILE A 638 17.40 17.16 5.76
CA ILE A 638 16.72 18.46 5.84
C ILE A 638 15.33 18.31 6.44
N LYS A 639 14.60 17.26 6.08
CA LYS A 639 13.30 16.96 6.68
C LYS A 639 13.40 16.74 8.20
N ILE A 640 14.39 15.96 8.67
CA ILE A 640 14.65 15.78 10.10
C ILE A 640 14.90 17.13 10.79
N LEU A 641 15.77 17.97 10.19
CA LEU A 641 16.08 19.29 10.74
C LEU A 641 14.85 20.21 10.79
N ALA A 642 13.99 20.19 9.77
CA ALA A 642 12.75 20.96 9.76
C ALA A 642 11.81 20.57 10.91
N ILE A 643 11.70 19.27 11.19
CA ILE A 643 10.86 18.76 12.28
C ILE A 643 11.47 19.08 13.65
N MET A 644 12.78 18.92 13.80
CA MET A 644 13.50 19.30 15.02
C MET A 644 13.41 20.81 15.27
N LEU A 645 13.39 21.63 14.21
CA LEU A 645 13.25 23.08 14.30
C LEU A 645 11.89 23.47 14.90
N ILE A 646 10.81 22.75 14.59
CA ILE A 646 9.51 22.95 15.25
C ILE A 646 9.61 22.68 16.76
N CYS A 647 10.34 21.64 17.15
CA CYS A 647 10.44 21.22 18.55
C CYS A 647 11.38 22.13 19.37
N SER A 648 12.51 22.56 18.80
CA SER A 648 13.50 23.41 19.48
C SER A 648 14.07 24.50 18.55
N PRO A 649 13.27 25.55 18.25
CA PRO A 649 13.61 26.56 17.25
C PRO A 649 14.98 27.21 17.42
N SER A 650 15.27 27.72 18.63
CA SER A 650 16.49 28.51 18.88
C SER A 650 17.76 27.69 18.75
N ILE A 651 17.75 26.47 19.27
CA ILE A 651 18.90 25.57 19.29
C ILE A 651 19.18 25.06 17.87
N VAL A 652 18.15 24.58 17.17
CA VAL A 652 18.29 23.99 15.84
C VAL A 652 18.61 25.05 14.79
N ALA A 653 17.97 26.22 14.82
CA ALA A 653 18.29 27.32 13.91
C ALA A 653 19.76 27.77 14.06
N THR A 654 20.22 27.97 15.30
CA THR A 654 21.62 28.38 15.54
C THR A 654 22.61 27.33 15.03
N ALA A 655 22.34 26.05 15.26
CA ALA A 655 23.19 24.95 14.82
C ALA A 655 23.27 24.86 13.29
N THR A 656 22.11 24.89 12.63
CA THR A 656 21.97 24.70 11.18
C THR A 656 22.53 25.88 10.40
N LEU A 657 22.30 27.10 10.85
CA LEU A 657 22.86 28.31 10.26
C LEU A 657 24.38 28.37 10.44
N LYS A 658 24.89 28.07 11.65
CA LYS A 658 26.34 27.96 11.89
C LYS A 658 26.97 26.86 11.03
N ALA A 659 26.23 25.81 10.72
CA ALA A 659 26.70 24.78 9.83
C ALA A 659 26.85 25.29 8.38
N ASN A 660 26.09 26.28 7.91
CA ASN A 660 26.10 26.70 6.50
C ASN A 660 25.90 25.50 5.53
N LEU A 661 24.82 24.74 5.74
CA LEU A 661 24.54 23.47 5.03
C LEU A 661 24.53 23.58 3.50
N PHE A 662 24.19 24.75 3.00
CA PHE A 662 23.94 25.02 1.59
C PHE A 662 25.09 25.78 0.92
N ASP A 663 26.19 26.07 1.64
CA ASP A 663 27.28 26.95 1.17
C ASP A 663 26.73 28.29 0.64
N MET A 664 25.78 28.88 1.35
CA MET A 664 25.21 30.18 1.00
C MET A 664 26.18 31.25 1.48
N THR A 665 26.82 31.97 0.55
CA THR A 665 27.58 33.17 0.89
C THR A 665 26.99 34.34 0.11
N LEU A 666 26.32 35.26 0.83
CA LEU A 666 26.01 36.57 0.29
C LEU A 666 27.33 37.35 0.20
N GLN A 667 28.00 37.28 -0.94
CA GLN A 667 29.05 38.26 -1.22
C GLN A 667 28.37 39.62 -1.37
N THR A 668 28.42 40.44 -0.32
CA THR A 668 28.13 41.87 -0.43
C THR A 668 29.02 42.45 -1.54
N PRO A 669 28.46 43.04 -2.61
CA PRO A 669 29.28 43.71 -3.58
C PRO A 669 29.89 44.91 -2.86
N VAL A 670 31.20 44.89 -2.63
CA VAL A 670 31.96 46.08 -2.28
C VAL A 670 31.68 47.08 -3.39
N PHE A 671 30.91 48.12 -3.09
CA PHE A 671 30.70 49.27 -3.95
C PHE A 671 32.05 49.93 -4.25
N ASN A 672 32.76 49.45 -5.25
CA ASN A 672 33.74 50.25 -5.98
C ASN A 672 33.15 50.57 -7.35
N VAL A 673 32.64 51.79 -7.43
CA VAL A 673 32.12 52.44 -8.61
C VAL A 673 33.18 52.40 -9.71
N GLY A 674 32.92 51.61 -10.74
CA GLY A 674 33.65 51.59 -12.00
C GLY A 674 32.67 51.28 -13.11
N SER A 675 32.00 52.32 -13.60
CA SER A 675 31.05 52.27 -14.71
C SER A 675 31.70 51.66 -15.96
N ASN A 676 31.22 50.48 -16.38
CA ASN A 676 30.91 50.08 -17.76
C ASN A 676 31.04 48.56 -17.91
N GLY A 677 29.90 47.87 -18.01
CA GLY A 677 29.85 46.45 -18.34
C GLY A 677 28.51 45.82 -17.95
N LEU A 678 27.55 45.82 -18.87
CA LEU A 678 26.37 44.97 -18.80
C LEU A 678 26.83 43.50 -18.92
N SER A 679 27.02 42.82 -17.80
CA SER A 679 26.98 41.36 -17.70
C SER A 679 26.46 40.97 -16.32
N SER A 680 25.38 40.19 -16.31
CA SER A 680 24.69 39.62 -15.14
C SER A 680 25.57 39.45 -13.90
N GLY A 681 25.29 40.24 -12.87
CA GLY A 681 25.85 40.04 -11.54
C GLY A 681 25.57 38.62 -11.09
N SER A 682 26.62 37.84 -10.93
CA SER A 682 26.61 36.46 -10.47
C SER A 682 26.30 36.43 -8.97
N TRP A 683 25.02 36.38 -8.61
CA TRP A 683 24.58 35.98 -7.26
C TRP A 683 24.78 34.46 -7.17
N LEU A 684 25.96 34.02 -6.73
CA LEU A 684 26.31 32.61 -6.55
C LEU A 684 25.55 32.03 -5.33
N LEU A 685 24.23 31.89 -5.46
CA LEU A 685 23.41 31.15 -4.50
C LEU A 685 23.65 29.65 -4.73
N SER A 686 24.38 29.02 -3.80
CA SER A 686 24.60 27.58 -3.64
C SER A 686 24.65 26.72 -4.92
N CYS A 687 25.79 26.73 -5.64
CA CYS A 687 26.00 25.85 -6.80
C CYS A 687 25.81 24.36 -6.44
N LYS A 688 26.09 23.98 -5.19
CA LYS A 688 25.87 22.62 -4.66
C LYS A 688 24.37 22.28 -4.58
N LEU A 689 23.57 23.09 -3.89
CA LEU A 689 22.12 22.86 -3.74
C LEU A 689 21.38 22.93 -5.08
N ALA A 690 21.70 23.90 -5.93
CA ALA A 690 21.12 24.01 -7.27
C ALA A 690 21.35 22.74 -8.12
N ARG A 691 22.58 22.21 -8.11
CA ARG A 691 22.93 20.94 -8.76
C ARG A 691 22.21 19.76 -8.13
N MET A 692 22.12 19.72 -6.81
CA MET A 692 21.46 18.64 -6.10
C MET A 692 19.96 18.59 -6.38
N LEU A 693 19.30 19.75 -6.46
CA LEU A 693 17.89 19.85 -6.86
C LEU A 693 17.67 19.42 -8.31
N LEU A 694 18.57 19.78 -9.23
CA LEU A 694 18.48 19.30 -10.62
C LEU A 694 18.65 17.79 -10.69
N ILE A 695 19.62 17.23 -9.96
CA ILE A 695 19.83 15.77 -9.89
C ILE A 695 18.58 15.09 -9.31
N ASP A 696 17.99 15.64 -8.24
CA ASP A 696 16.75 15.12 -7.66
C ASP A 696 15.62 15.12 -8.70
N CYS A 697 15.43 16.22 -9.44
CA CYS A 697 14.35 16.32 -10.41
C CYS A 697 14.57 15.51 -11.70
N GLU A 698 15.82 15.28 -12.12
CA GLU A 698 16.14 14.55 -13.34
C GLU A 698 16.33 13.05 -13.14
N GLN A 699 16.85 12.65 -11.98
CA GLN A 699 17.33 11.28 -11.73
C GLN A 699 16.60 10.55 -10.60
N SER A 700 15.89 11.25 -9.71
CA SER A 700 15.13 10.55 -8.67
C SER A 700 13.81 10.02 -9.24
N SER A 701 13.49 8.76 -8.93
CA SER A 701 12.20 8.13 -9.23
C SER A 701 11.07 8.66 -8.34
N ASN A 702 11.43 9.36 -7.27
CA ASN A 702 10.53 10.00 -6.32
C ASN A 702 10.48 11.49 -6.64
N ASP A 703 9.48 11.99 -7.35
CA ASP A 703 8.65 13.10 -6.86
C ASP A 703 9.31 14.38 -6.28
N CYS A 704 10.57 14.70 -6.61
CA CYS A 704 11.34 15.88 -6.19
C CYS A 704 11.35 16.16 -4.66
N PRO A 705 11.65 15.17 -3.79
CA PRO A 705 11.55 15.27 -2.34
C PRO A 705 12.52 16.29 -1.75
N LEU A 706 13.68 16.53 -2.38
CA LEU A 706 14.65 17.51 -1.90
C LEU A 706 14.10 18.92 -2.04
N ALA A 707 13.46 19.23 -3.18
CA ALA A 707 12.84 20.54 -3.39
C ALA A 707 11.77 20.83 -2.33
N ILE A 708 10.90 19.85 -2.08
CA ILE A 708 9.84 19.96 -1.06
C ILE A 708 10.46 20.16 0.33
N SER A 709 11.46 19.34 0.70
CA SER A 709 12.07 19.41 2.03
C SER A 709 12.82 20.73 2.26
N VAL A 710 13.49 21.27 1.25
CA VAL A 710 14.17 22.58 1.31
C VAL A 710 13.18 23.72 1.48
N LEU A 711 12.07 23.69 0.74
CA LEU A 711 11.00 24.69 0.87
C LEU A 711 10.33 24.61 2.25
N ASP A 712 10.01 23.40 2.72
CA ASP A 712 9.45 23.19 4.06
C ASP A 712 10.38 23.70 5.14
N PHE A 713 11.68 23.38 5.07
CA PHE A 713 12.67 23.89 6.00
C PHE A 713 12.79 25.42 5.97
N THR A 714 12.74 26.03 4.77
CA THR A 714 12.80 27.48 4.61
C THR A 714 11.58 28.15 5.22
N ILE A 715 10.37 27.62 4.97
CA ILE A 715 9.13 28.11 5.58
C ILE A 715 9.22 28.03 7.10
N GLN A 716 9.67 26.90 7.65
CA GLN A 716 9.83 26.73 9.09
C GLN A 716 10.83 27.73 9.68
N LEU A 717 11.97 27.99 9.03
CA LEU A 717 12.90 29.03 9.48
C LEU A 717 12.26 30.43 9.50
N VAL A 718 11.47 30.78 8.49
CA VAL A 718 10.73 32.06 8.46
C VAL A 718 9.72 32.13 9.61
N GLU A 719 8.94 31.06 9.84
CA GLU A 719 7.94 30.99 10.90
C GLU A 719 8.55 31.12 12.30
N THR A 720 9.79 30.66 12.49
CA THR A 720 10.50 30.82 13.77
C THR A 720 10.97 32.25 14.06
N GLY A 721 10.90 33.17 13.08
CA GLY A 721 11.30 34.57 13.25
C GLY A 721 12.81 34.78 13.36
N VAL A 722 13.62 33.86 12.82
CA VAL A 722 15.09 33.96 12.86
C VAL A 722 15.56 35.02 11.86
N GLU A 723 16.29 36.03 12.35
CA GLU A 723 16.89 37.07 11.51
C GLU A 723 18.36 36.71 11.19
N HIS A 724 18.61 36.08 10.03
CA HIS A 724 19.95 35.70 9.58
C HIS A 724 20.13 35.86 8.06
N ASP A 725 21.32 36.28 7.63
CA ASP A 725 21.64 36.52 6.21
C ASP A 725 21.48 35.24 5.35
N ASP A 726 21.81 34.07 5.89
CA ASP A 726 21.62 32.79 5.19
C ASP A 726 20.13 32.44 4.95
N LEU A 727 19.22 32.87 5.83
CA LEU A 727 17.78 32.70 5.61
C LEU A 727 17.33 33.58 4.44
N LEU A 728 17.79 34.82 4.39
CA LEU A 728 17.51 35.72 3.26
C LEU A 728 18.04 35.11 1.95
N ALA A 729 19.24 34.52 1.96
CA ALA A 729 19.80 33.83 0.80
C ALA A 729 18.93 32.64 0.36
N LEU A 730 18.41 31.84 1.30
CA LEU A 730 17.48 30.74 1.00
C LEU A 730 16.15 31.21 0.41
N ILE A 731 15.56 32.29 0.94
CA ILE A 731 14.32 32.88 0.41
C ILE A 731 14.55 33.36 -1.03
N ILE A 732 15.64 34.09 -1.27
CA ILE A 732 15.99 34.57 -2.61
C ILE A 732 16.22 33.39 -3.56
N PHE A 733 16.92 32.34 -3.11
CA PHE A 733 17.12 31.13 -3.89
C PHE A 733 15.80 30.44 -4.26
N SER A 734 14.88 30.27 -3.31
CA SER A 734 13.57 29.68 -3.58
C SER A 734 12.77 30.48 -4.61
N LEU A 735 12.76 31.81 -4.52
CA LEU A 735 12.01 32.68 -5.45
C LEU A 735 12.68 32.83 -6.82
N GLN A 736 14.01 32.94 -6.89
CA GLN A 736 14.71 33.21 -8.15
C GLN A 736 15.12 31.94 -8.89
N TYR A 737 15.39 30.85 -8.16
CA TYR A 737 15.81 29.58 -8.75
C TYR A 737 14.68 28.57 -8.78
N VAL A 738 14.10 28.20 -7.63
CA VAL A 738 13.09 27.12 -7.58
C VAL A 738 11.83 27.54 -8.33
N LEU A 739 11.21 28.69 -7.98
CA LEU A 739 9.97 29.17 -8.60
C LEU A 739 10.08 29.32 -10.13
N VAL A 740 11.23 29.77 -10.63
CA VAL A 740 11.45 29.99 -12.07
C VAL A 740 11.74 28.68 -12.80
N ASN A 741 12.55 27.79 -12.23
CA ASN A 741 13.01 26.59 -12.94
C ASN A 741 12.07 25.39 -12.79
N HIS A 742 11.24 25.33 -11.75
CA HIS A 742 10.41 24.16 -11.49
C HIS A 742 9.39 23.89 -12.60
N GLU A 743 8.96 24.91 -13.34
CA GLU A 743 8.09 24.74 -14.51
C GLU A 743 8.71 23.82 -15.58
N TYR A 744 10.04 23.80 -15.67
CA TYR A 744 10.79 23.02 -16.66
C TYR A 744 11.29 21.67 -16.12
N TRP A 745 11.01 21.35 -14.86
CA TRP A 745 11.39 20.07 -14.28
C TRP A 745 10.49 18.93 -14.76
N LYS A 746 11.03 17.71 -14.72
CA LYS A 746 10.28 16.49 -15.05
C LYS A 746 9.62 15.97 -13.78
N TYR A 747 8.30 15.79 -13.83
CA TYR A 747 7.52 15.23 -12.73
C TYR A 747 6.92 13.90 -13.16
N LYS A 748 7.03 12.87 -12.31
CA LYS A 748 6.28 11.62 -12.48
C LYS A 748 4.78 11.87 -12.27
N MET A 749 4.44 12.56 -11.17
CA MET A 749 3.06 12.90 -10.81
C MET A 749 2.75 14.39 -10.99
N LYS A 750 1.67 14.71 -11.73
CA LYS A 750 1.29 16.11 -12.04
C LYS A 750 1.00 16.95 -10.80
N HIS A 751 0.48 16.36 -9.72
CA HIS A 751 0.10 17.09 -8.50
C HIS A 751 1.32 17.67 -7.75
N ILE A 752 2.53 17.15 -7.98
CA ILE A 752 3.75 17.60 -7.29
C ILE A 752 4.21 18.95 -7.77
N ARG A 753 4.07 19.21 -9.07
CA ARG A 753 4.28 20.54 -9.63
C ARG A 753 3.44 21.57 -8.87
N TRP A 754 2.17 21.26 -8.62
CA TRP A 754 1.28 22.13 -7.84
C TRP A 754 1.74 22.29 -6.39
N LYS A 755 2.20 21.22 -5.74
CA LYS A 755 2.73 21.27 -4.37
C LYS A 755 3.96 22.18 -4.24
N ILE A 756 4.87 22.14 -5.22
CA ILE A 756 6.05 23.03 -5.24
C ILE A 756 5.64 24.47 -5.53
N THR A 757 4.66 24.70 -6.40
CA THR A 757 4.17 26.05 -6.72
C THR A 757 3.45 26.71 -5.53
N LEU A 758 2.74 25.90 -4.73
CA LEU A 758 1.98 26.37 -3.58
C LEU A 758 2.89 26.79 -2.40
N LYS A 759 4.05 26.16 -2.28
CA LYS A 759 5.07 26.46 -1.27
C LYS A 759 5.92 27.64 -1.73
#